data_AF-A0A8D2LD10-F1
#
_entry.id   AF-A0A8D2LD10-F1
#
_cell.length_a   1.000
_cell.length_b   1.000
_cell.length_c   1.000
_cell.angle_alpha   90.00
_cell.angle_beta   90.00
_cell.angle_gamma   90.00
#
_symmetry.space_group_name_H-M   'P 1'
#
loop_
_entity.id
_entity.type
_entity.pdbx_description
1 polymer ?
#
loop_
_entity_poly.entity_id
_entity_poly.type
_entity_poly.pdbx_seq_one_letter_code
_entity_poly.pdbx_strand_id
1 'polypeptide(L)'
;MAHLRRVIQMASSIQPLSSGRSIRWFSSGTGQPPEKSVPYQRTLKEQAPRGLGPTKPLPASADVVVIGGGSIGCQTTYHLAKMGLTSVVLLERHRLTSGTTWHTAGLLWQLRPSDVEVELLAYTRDVVSQQLEQETGLDTGWIQNGGLFIASNKQRLDEYKRLMSLGKVYGIESYILSAAETKELYPLMNVDDLCGTLYVPKDGTMDPAGTCSTLARAASGLGAQVIENCPVTGIEVRTDDLGIRRVSAVVTDNGAIQTPCVVNCAGVWAQSLGRMAGVHVPLVAMHHAYVVTERIEGIQNMPNVRDHDASVYLRLQGDALSVGGYESNPIFWEEILDNFAFGLFDLNWDVFMQHIEGAINRVPILETTGIKSTVCGPESFTADHKPLMGEAPELRGFFLGCGFNSAGMMLGGGCGKELAHWIIHGHPEKDMYSYDIRRFHCSLTSNKCWIRERSHEAYAKNYSIVFPYDEPLAGRNMRKDPLHEELLQQGCVFQERHGWERPGWFNPRGKAPVLYYDYYGAYGQPTRGDYIYNQLLSDEYTFDFPPHHEIIRNECLTCRNAVAVFDMSYFGKFYLVGPEARQAANWLFTADVSKPPGATTYTCMLNKRGGVESDLTVSPVEPSTQDSALAPAFEGDGYYLAVGGAVAQHNWSHISTALQDKKFRCQLIDRSEELGMISIQGPCSRAVLQEVLDTDLTNEAFPFSTHKLVKAAGCMVTGTGMLTSALMTAPWKQAWPSRANLNQTSLSLDGKPWRPREQLEYSAFSLCLLESCPCLAWRPSGEMAALWGMSAGQTLGMLSTEVLHMGTSVILKECQ
;
A
#
# COMPACT_ATOMS: atom_id res chain seq x y z
N MET A 1 -2.50 38.27 -28.49
CA MET A 1 -2.13 38.92 -29.78
C MET A 1 -2.21 37.84 -30.85
N ALA A 2 -2.92 37.90 -31.96
CA ALA A 2 -3.86 38.84 -32.56
C ALA A 2 -4.97 37.95 -33.14
N HIS A 3 -6.23 38.07 -32.73
CA HIS A 3 -7.18 38.97 -33.35
C HIS A 3 -8.30 39.31 -32.36
N LEU A 4 -8.30 40.57 -31.94
CA LEU A 4 -9.36 41.19 -31.13
C LEU A 4 -9.63 42.56 -31.79
N ARG A 5 -10.92 42.91 -31.91
CA ARG A 5 -11.51 44.24 -32.22
C ARG A 5 -11.75 44.62 -33.68
N ARG A 6 -13.03 44.64 -34.03
CA ARG A 6 -13.79 45.63 -34.85
C ARG A 6 -15.26 45.16 -34.76
N VAL A 7 -16.27 45.87 -34.23
CA VAL A 7 -16.47 47.29 -33.90
C VAL A 7 -17.53 47.39 -32.79
N ILE A 8 -17.25 48.23 -31.80
CA ILE A 8 -18.17 48.75 -30.77
C ILE A 8 -18.81 50.03 -31.33
N GLN A 9 -20.12 50.21 -31.15
CA GLN A 9 -20.89 51.48 -31.01
C GLN A 9 -22.39 51.11 -30.98
N MET A 10 -23.28 51.56 -30.09
CA MET A 10 -23.40 52.75 -29.22
C MET A 10 -24.10 52.32 -27.90
N ALA A 11 -23.67 52.71 -26.68
CA ALA A 11 -24.07 53.91 -25.93
C ALA A 11 -25.60 54.17 -25.97
N SER A 12 -26.37 54.30 -24.87
CA SER A 12 -26.07 55.04 -23.63
C SER A 12 -27.11 54.84 -22.49
N SER A 13 -26.62 55.03 -21.26
CA SER A 13 -27.25 55.78 -20.13
C SER A 13 -28.54 55.29 -19.43
N ILE A 14 -28.42 54.94 -18.14
CA ILE A 14 -28.98 55.65 -16.94
C ILE A 14 -28.95 54.71 -15.70
N GLN A 15 -28.49 55.25 -14.57
CA GLN A 15 -28.42 54.62 -13.25
C GLN A 15 -29.57 55.18 -12.34
N PRO A 16 -29.72 54.78 -11.06
CA PRO A 16 -30.77 53.92 -10.53
C PRO A 16 -31.86 54.68 -9.72
N LEU A 17 -32.95 53.99 -9.35
CA LEU A 17 -33.88 54.43 -8.30
C LEU A 17 -34.21 53.32 -7.30
N SER A 18 -34.27 53.75 -6.05
CA SER A 18 -34.37 53.04 -4.78
C SER A 18 -35.79 52.66 -4.36
N SER A 19 -35.93 51.54 -3.64
CA SER A 19 -36.81 51.35 -2.46
C SER A 19 -36.43 50.00 -1.84
N GLY A 20 -36.03 49.82 -0.58
CA GLY A 20 -36.39 50.55 0.64
C GLY A 20 -37.31 49.64 1.47
N ARG A 21 -36.73 48.81 2.35
CA ARG A 21 -37.35 48.39 3.62
C ARG A 21 -36.33 47.72 4.56
N SER A 22 -36.30 48.24 5.78
CA SER A 22 -35.35 48.01 6.86
C SER A 22 -35.66 46.80 7.72
N ILE A 23 -34.64 46.18 8.31
CA ILE A 23 -34.74 45.58 9.65
C ILE A 23 -33.54 46.07 10.50
N ARG A 24 -33.87 46.43 11.74
CA ARG A 24 -33.11 47.27 12.67
C ARG A 24 -31.93 46.53 13.30
N TRP A 25 -30.84 47.27 13.49
CA TRP A 25 -29.77 46.96 14.43
C TRP A 25 -30.13 47.55 15.80
N PHE A 26 -29.98 46.77 16.86
CA PHE A 26 -29.93 47.27 18.24
C PHE A 26 -28.50 47.18 18.76
N SER A 27 -27.96 48.33 19.15
CA SER A 27 -26.74 48.47 19.93
C SER A 27 -27.07 48.56 21.41
N SER A 28 -26.38 47.76 22.22
CA SER A 28 -26.07 47.99 23.64
C SER A 28 -24.82 47.14 23.89
N GLY A 29 -23.69 47.63 24.37
CA GLY A 29 -23.41 48.62 25.38
C GLY A 29 -22.11 48.11 25.99
N THR A 30 -21.08 48.95 26.03
CA THR A 30 -19.73 48.62 26.48
C THR A 30 -19.73 48.25 27.96
N GLY A 31 -19.50 46.98 28.27
CA GLY A 31 -19.15 46.49 29.59
C GLY A 31 -18.17 45.33 29.43
N GLN A 32 -16.90 45.55 29.76
CA GLN A 32 -15.88 44.50 29.82
C GLN A 32 -16.25 43.51 30.94
N PRO A 33 -16.37 42.19 30.67
CA PRO A 33 -16.18 41.19 31.71
C PRO A 33 -14.66 41.02 31.94
N PRO A 34 -14.22 40.65 33.15
CA PRO A 34 -12.81 40.53 33.45
C PRO A 34 -12.23 39.35 32.66
N GLU A 35 -11.43 39.65 31.64
CA GLU A 35 -10.49 38.71 31.04
C GLU A 35 -9.57 38.18 32.14
N LYS A 36 -9.90 37.00 32.67
CA LYS A 36 -8.87 36.06 33.12
C LYS A 36 -8.52 35.16 31.95
N SER A 37 -8.08 35.77 30.85
CA SER A 37 -7.29 35.09 29.83
C SER A 37 -5.95 34.76 30.48
N VAL A 38 -5.73 33.48 30.79
CA VAL A 38 -4.37 33.01 31.09
C VAL A 38 -3.57 33.21 29.80
N PRO A 39 -2.53 34.05 29.78
CA PRO A 39 -1.80 34.30 28.54
C PRO A 39 -1.06 33.03 28.15
N TYR A 40 -1.51 32.39 27.07
CA TYR A 40 -0.88 31.23 26.41
C TYR A 40 0.45 31.60 25.71
N GLN A 41 1.12 32.66 26.17
CA GLN A 41 2.45 33.10 25.71
C GLN A 41 3.59 32.67 26.64
N ARG A 42 3.31 31.89 27.70
CA ARG A 42 4.32 31.50 28.72
C ARG A 42 4.49 29.99 28.95
N THR A 43 4.13 29.16 27.97
CA THR A 43 4.49 27.72 27.96
C THR A 43 5.16 27.26 26.67
N LEU A 44 5.58 28.19 25.81
CA LEU A 44 6.79 27.96 25.04
C LEU A 44 7.92 27.96 26.06
N LYS A 45 8.44 26.78 26.40
CA LYS A 45 9.83 26.69 26.86
C LYS A 45 10.63 27.57 25.92
N GLU A 46 11.33 28.53 26.50
CA GLU A 46 12.34 29.34 25.83
C GLU A 46 13.05 28.47 24.79
N GLN A 47 13.19 29.00 23.57
CA GLN A 47 13.93 28.38 22.49
C GLN A 47 15.16 27.67 23.08
N ALA A 48 15.16 26.33 23.03
CA ALA A 48 16.33 25.58 23.45
C ALA A 48 17.52 26.18 22.69
N PRO A 49 18.61 26.56 23.38
CA PRO A 49 19.70 27.26 22.74
C PRO A 49 20.21 26.41 21.57
N ARG A 50 20.27 27.01 20.37
CA ARG A 50 21.10 26.46 19.27
C ARG A 50 22.51 26.35 19.82
N GLY A 51 22.96 25.14 20.15
CA GLY A 51 24.31 24.93 20.68
C GLY A 51 24.50 23.82 21.71
N LEU A 52 23.46 23.07 22.10
CA LEU A 52 23.71 21.81 22.81
C LEU A 52 24.15 20.78 21.77
N GLY A 53 25.45 20.46 21.76
CA GLY A 53 25.98 19.36 20.98
C GLY A 53 25.34 18.01 21.37
N PRO A 54 25.69 16.93 20.66
CA PRO A 54 25.16 15.59 20.89
C PRO A 54 25.25 15.18 22.37
N THR A 55 24.23 14.47 22.88
CA THR A 55 24.22 14.04 24.31
C THR A 55 25.33 13.05 24.66
N LYS A 56 25.94 12.41 23.64
CA LYS A 56 27.09 11.52 23.74
C LYS A 56 28.01 11.74 22.53
N PRO A 57 29.31 11.44 22.64
CA PRO A 57 30.22 11.46 21.49
C PRO A 57 29.73 10.49 20.40
N LEU A 58 29.88 10.88 19.13
CA LEU A 58 29.57 9.98 18.03
C LEU A 58 30.65 8.88 17.93
N PRO A 59 30.26 7.60 17.76
CA PRO A 59 31.22 6.56 17.43
C PRO A 59 31.75 6.74 15.99
N ALA A 60 32.97 6.27 15.73
CA ALA A 60 33.55 6.34 14.38
C ALA A 60 32.79 5.46 13.35
N SER A 61 32.19 4.36 13.82
CA SER A 61 31.45 3.41 13.00
C SER A 61 30.33 2.73 13.78
N ALA A 62 29.31 2.27 13.07
CA ALA A 62 28.21 1.45 13.60
C ALA A 62 27.76 0.42 12.55
N ASP A 63 27.27 -0.73 12.99
CA ASP A 63 26.69 -1.74 12.08
C ASP A 63 25.37 -1.23 11.49
N VAL A 64 24.57 -0.54 12.32
CA VAL A 64 23.29 0.07 11.91
C VAL A 64 23.11 1.44 12.57
N VAL A 65 22.74 2.44 11.77
CA VAL A 65 22.30 3.76 12.26
C VAL A 65 20.80 3.95 12.03
N VAL A 66 20.04 4.04 13.12
CA VAL A 66 18.60 4.34 13.10
C VAL A 66 18.40 5.85 13.26
N ILE A 67 17.68 6.48 12.35
CA ILE A 67 17.50 7.94 12.33
C ILE A 67 16.04 8.27 12.69
N GLY A 68 15.86 8.95 13.81
CA GLY A 68 14.56 9.35 14.37
C GLY A 68 14.24 8.63 15.68
N GLY A 69 14.11 9.38 16.77
CA GLY A 69 13.83 8.90 18.14
C GLY A 69 12.35 8.85 18.49
N GLY A 70 11.48 8.62 17.51
CA GLY A 70 10.05 8.34 17.71
C GLY A 70 9.80 6.87 18.03
N SER A 71 8.53 6.50 18.15
CA SER A 71 8.08 5.13 18.50
C SER A 71 8.80 4.04 17.70
N ILE A 72 8.75 4.11 16.37
CA ILE A 72 9.35 3.08 15.51
C ILE A 72 10.87 3.04 15.59
N GLY A 73 11.54 4.19 15.77
CA GLY A 73 12.99 4.25 15.95
C GLY A 73 13.42 3.55 17.25
N CYS A 74 12.75 3.88 18.36
CA CYS A 74 12.98 3.23 19.65
C CYS A 74 12.72 1.72 19.59
N GLN A 75 11.62 1.30 18.96
CA GLN A 75 11.28 -0.13 18.79
C GLN A 75 12.32 -0.85 17.94
N THR A 76 12.71 -0.28 16.80
CA THR A 76 13.72 -0.87 15.90
C THR A 76 15.06 -1.03 16.60
N THR A 77 15.54 0.02 17.29
CA THR A 77 16.80 -0.03 18.04
C THR A 77 16.75 -1.05 19.18
N TYR A 78 15.63 -1.13 19.91
CA TYR A 78 15.41 -2.14 20.94
C TYR A 78 15.47 -3.56 20.38
N HIS A 79 14.74 -3.83 19.29
CA HIS A 79 14.70 -5.18 18.72
C HIS A 79 16.02 -5.60 18.07
N LEU A 80 16.74 -4.68 17.41
CA LEU A 80 18.10 -4.95 16.91
C LEU A 80 19.02 -5.35 18.07
N ALA A 81 19.00 -4.60 19.18
CA ALA A 81 19.80 -4.89 20.36
C ALA A 81 19.40 -6.21 21.03
N LYS A 82 18.10 -6.47 21.14
CA LYS A 82 17.54 -7.72 21.70
C LYS A 82 17.92 -8.95 20.87
N MET A 83 18.08 -8.80 19.56
CA MET A 83 18.55 -9.85 18.66
C MET A 83 20.09 -9.98 18.64
N GLY A 84 20.81 -9.25 19.51
CA GLY A 84 22.24 -9.40 19.76
C GLY A 84 23.14 -8.41 19.02
N LEU A 85 22.60 -7.45 18.25
CA LEU A 85 23.41 -6.40 17.63
C LEU A 85 23.75 -5.31 18.65
N THR A 86 25.03 -5.18 18.98
CA THR A 86 25.50 -4.19 19.97
C THR A 86 25.99 -2.89 19.34
N SER A 87 26.42 -2.92 18.08
CA SER A 87 26.90 -1.74 17.32
C SER A 87 25.76 -0.98 16.64
N VAL A 88 24.72 -0.64 17.40
CA VAL A 88 23.52 0.08 16.91
C VAL A 88 23.49 1.48 17.48
N VAL A 89 23.29 2.48 16.63
CA VAL A 89 23.20 3.90 17.03
C VAL A 89 21.85 4.46 16.63
N LEU A 90 21.10 5.00 17.58
CA LEU A 90 19.93 5.85 17.32
C LEU A 90 20.36 7.32 17.36
N LEU A 91 20.10 8.04 16.28
CA LEU A 91 20.28 9.49 16.19
C LEU A 91 18.92 10.20 16.22
N GLU A 92 18.76 11.10 17.18
CA GLU A 92 17.58 11.96 17.30
C GLU A 92 17.99 13.43 17.23
N ARG A 93 17.31 14.18 16.35
CA ARG A 93 17.63 15.59 16.07
C ARG A 93 17.47 16.47 17.30
N HIS A 94 16.44 16.24 18.11
CA HIS A 94 16.17 16.99 19.32
C HIS A 94 16.17 16.06 20.52
N ARG A 95 14.99 15.67 20.99
CA ARG A 95 14.81 14.69 22.06
C ARG A 95 13.91 13.56 21.60
N LEU A 96 14.01 12.43 22.28
CA LEU A 96 13.12 11.30 22.05
C LEU A 96 11.66 11.77 22.07
N THR A 97 10.87 11.23 21.16
CA THR A 97 9.46 11.52 20.93
C THR A 97 9.12 12.91 20.38
N SER A 98 10.11 13.76 20.08
CA SER A 98 9.89 15.17 19.69
C SER A 98 9.09 15.40 18.39
N GLY A 99 8.89 14.36 17.59
CA GLY A 99 8.02 14.33 16.41
C GLY A 99 6.54 14.10 16.77
N THR A 100 5.93 13.07 16.15
CA THR A 100 4.48 12.80 16.28
C THR A 100 4.13 11.96 17.51
N THR A 101 5.11 11.21 18.02
CA THR A 101 4.91 10.21 19.07
C THR A 101 4.39 10.78 20.39
N TRP A 102 4.87 11.94 20.86
CA TRP A 102 4.49 12.44 22.19
C TRP A 102 3.02 12.84 22.33
N HIS A 103 2.34 13.15 21.22
CA HIS A 103 0.96 13.65 21.21
C HIS A 103 -0.02 12.66 20.57
N THR A 104 0.36 11.39 20.37
CA THR A 104 -0.57 10.37 19.89
C THR A 104 -1.52 9.88 20.99
N ALA A 105 -2.68 9.36 20.59
CA ALA A 105 -3.65 8.77 21.51
C ALA A 105 -3.16 7.47 22.19
N GLY A 106 -2.13 6.81 21.65
CA GLY A 106 -1.53 5.63 22.29
C GLY A 106 -2.45 4.40 22.39
N LEU A 107 -3.53 4.36 21.60
CA LEU A 107 -4.50 3.26 21.60
C LEU A 107 -3.91 2.00 20.94
N LEU A 108 -4.22 0.84 21.49
CA LEU A 108 -3.92 -0.47 20.88
C LEU A 108 -5.22 -1.25 20.68
N TRP A 109 -5.44 -1.66 19.43
CA TRP A 109 -6.62 -2.41 19.00
C TRP A 109 -6.16 -3.70 18.34
N GLN A 110 -6.39 -4.85 18.95
CA GLN A 110 -5.78 -6.11 18.48
C GLN A 110 -6.44 -6.68 17.22
N LEU A 111 -7.72 -6.41 16.98
CA LEU A 111 -8.45 -6.96 15.83
C LEU A 111 -8.38 -6.03 14.61
N ARG A 112 -7.93 -6.60 13.50
CA ARG A 112 -7.85 -5.98 12.17
C ARG A 112 -8.23 -6.99 11.08
N PRO A 113 -8.67 -6.57 9.90
CA PRO A 113 -8.98 -7.47 8.78
C PRO A 113 -7.70 -7.98 8.09
N SER A 114 -6.72 -8.43 8.87
CA SER A 114 -5.44 -8.95 8.39
C SER A 114 -4.79 -9.83 9.45
N ASP A 115 -4.52 -11.07 9.06
CA ASP A 115 -3.79 -12.09 9.81
C ASP A 115 -2.46 -11.56 10.36
N VAL A 116 -1.64 -10.98 9.48
CA VAL A 116 -0.33 -10.43 9.83
C VAL A 116 -0.46 -9.26 10.80
N GLU A 117 -1.39 -8.34 10.59
CA GLU A 117 -1.59 -7.22 11.53
C GLU A 117 -1.99 -7.72 12.92
N VAL A 118 -2.89 -8.69 13.01
CA VAL A 118 -3.31 -9.29 14.28
C VAL A 118 -2.10 -9.86 15.04
N GLU A 119 -1.20 -10.55 14.35
CA GLU A 119 0.04 -11.07 14.97
C GLU A 119 1.00 -9.95 15.41
N LEU A 120 1.18 -8.91 14.59
CA LEU A 120 2.02 -7.74 14.93
C LEU A 120 1.48 -6.99 16.15
N LEU A 121 0.15 -6.88 16.26
CA LEU A 121 -0.54 -6.22 17.37
C LEU A 121 -0.44 -7.04 18.65
N ALA A 122 -0.61 -8.36 18.55
CA ALA A 122 -0.43 -9.28 19.68
C ALA A 122 1.00 -9.18 20.24
N TYR A 123 2.01 -9.14 19.37
CA TYR A 123 3.40 -8.96 19.80
C TYR A 123 3.63 -7.57 20.41
N THR A 124 3.08 -6.50 19.81
CA THR A 124 3.20 -5.15 20.36
C THR A 124 2.61 -5.07 21.77
N ARG A 125 1.43 -5.68 21.98
CA ARG A 125 0.79 -5.78 23.29
C ARG A 125 1.69 -6.51 24.30
N ASP A 126 2.28 -7.63 23.90
CA ASP A 126 3.16 -8.41 24.79
C ASP A 126 4.40 -7.60 25.22
N VAL A 127 5.02 -6.88 24.29
CA VAL A 127 6.15 -5.99 24.58
C VAL A 127 5.79 -4.94 25.62
N VAL A 128 4.68 -4.21 25.41
CA VAL A 128 4.31 -3.09 26.28
C VAL A 128 3.68 -3.53 27.60
N SER A 129 2.95 -4.66 27.63
CA SER A 129 2.25 -5.10 28.84
C SER A 129 3.07 -6.03 29.74
N GLN A 130 4.16 -6.63 29.24
CA GLN A 130 4.93 -7.62 29.99
C GLN A 130 6.44 -7.47 29.81
N GLN A 131 6.95 -7.57 28.58
CA GLN A 131 8.39 -7.77 28.36
C GLN A 131 9.23 -6.59 28.87
N LEU A 132 8.84 -5.35 28.58
CA LEU A 132 9.62 -4.17 28.98
C LEU A 132 9.70 -4.00 30.49
N GLU A 133 8.61 -4.24 31.21
CA GLU A 133 8.62 -4.17 32.68
C GLU A 133 9.50 -5.28 33.26
N GLN A 134 9.41 -6.51 32.75
CA GLN A 134 10.25 -7.62 33.18
C GLN A 134 11.76 -7.36 32.93
N GLU A 135 12.10 -6.72 31.82
CA GLU A 135 13.49 -6.45 31.44
C GLU A 135 14.08 -5.22 32.14
N THR A 136 13.27 -4.19 32.39
CA THR A 136 13.77 -2.90 32.89
C THR A 136 13.39 -2.59 34.33
N GLY A 137 12.39 -3.28 34.89
CA GLY A 137 11.76 -2.96 36.16
C GLY A 137 10.96 -1.65 36.15
N LEU A 138 10.63 -1.12 34.97
CA LEU A 138 9.88 0.13 34.80
C LEU A 138 8.50 -0.14 34.23
N ASP A 139 7.49 0.51 34.81
CA ASP A 139 6.15 0.56 34.24
C ASP A 139 6.16 1.30 32.90
N THR A 140 5.53 0.71 31.89
CA THR A 140 5.38 1.25 30.53
C THR A 140 4.17 2.19 30.41
N GLY A 141 3.32 2.26 31.44
CA GLY A 141 2.06 3.00 31.42
C GLY A 141 0.97 2.28 30.62
N TRP A 142 1.01 0.95 30.53
CA TRP A 142 -0.03 0.14 29.89
C TRP A 142 -1.30 0.09 30.76
N ILE A 143 -2.42 0.52 30.18
CA ILE A 143 -3.74 0.47 30.79
C ILE A 143 -4.62 -0.45 29.96
N GLN A 144 -4.97 -1.60 30.53
CA GLN A 144 -5.89 -2.56 29.92
C GLN A 144 -7.34 -2.27 30.33
N ASN A 145 -7.93 -1.23 29.73
CA ASN A 145 -9.34 -0.89 29.94
C ASN A 145 -10.28 -1.46 28.87
N GLY A 146 -9.78 -2.19 27.88
CA GLY A 146 -10.56 -2.79 26.81
C GLY A 146 -10.86 -1.82 25.65
N GLY A 147 -11.38 -2.40 24.57
CA GLY A 147 -11.73 -1.71 23.33
C GLY A 147 -13.13 -2.10 22.87
N LEU A 148 -13.93 -1.10 22.50
CA LEU A 148 -15.33 -1.26 22.09
C LEU A 148 -15.54 -0.68 20.69
N PHE A 149 -15.94 -1.52 19.76
CA PHE A 149 -16.17 -1.21 18.36
C PHE A 149 -17.68 -1.07 18.12
N ILE A 150 -18.10 0.08 17.59
CA ILE A 150 -19.53 0.42 17.45
C ILE A 150 -20.05 0.03 16.07
N ALA A 151 -21.21 -0.63 16.02
CA ALA A 151 -21.92 -0.94 14.78
C ALA A 151 -23.33 -0.35 14.83
N SER A 152 -23.52 0.74 14.07
CA SER A 152 -24.82 1.41 13.94
C SER A 152 -25.65 0.84 12.78
N ASN A 153 -25.07 -0.08 12.00
CA ASN A 153 -25.74 -0.77 10.90
C ASN A 153 -25.35 -2.25 10.83
N LYS A 154 -26.15 -3.02 10.08
CA LYS A 154 -25.98 -4.48 9.95
C LYS A 154 -24.67 -4.86 9.25
N GLN A 155 -24.27 -4.15 8.20
CA GLN A 155 -23.05 -4.47 7.45
C GLN A 155 -21.82 -4.31 8.35
N ARG A 156 -21.76 -3.25 9.16
CA ARG A 156 -20.70 -3.06 10.15
C ARG A 156 -20.66 -4.17 11.20
N LEU A 157 -21.83 -4.60 11.69
CA LEU A 157 -21.89 -5.71 12.64
C LEU A 157 -21.40 -7.02 11.99
N ASP A 158 -21.68 -7.24 10.71
CA ASP A 158 -21.21 -8.41 9.98
C ASP A 158 -19.68 -8.35 9.73
N GLU A 159 -19.12 -7.17 9.45
CA GLU A 159 -17.67 -6.94 9.44
C GLU A 159 -17.04 -7.35 10.78
N TYR A 160 -17.62 -6.92 11.90
CA TYR A 160 -17.10 -7.26 13.22
C TYR A 160 -17.24 -8.74 13.58
N LYS A 161 -18.28 -9.43 13.13
CA LYS A 161 -18.38 -10.90 13.26
C LYS A 161 -17.26 -11.61 12.51
N ARG A 162 -16.85 -11.09 11.34
CA ARG A 162 -15.68 -11.59 10.60
C ARG A 162 -14.39 -11.34 11.39
N LEU A 163 -14.21 -10.14 11.95
CA LEU A 163 -13.06 -9.83 12.82
C LEU A 163 -13.01 -10.72 14.06
N MET A 164 -14.14 -10.97 14.73
CA MET A 164 -14.22 -11.91 15.85
C MET A 164 -13.85 -13.34 15.42
N SER A 165 -14.28 -13.76 14.23
CA SER A 165 -13.96 -15.10 13.70
C SER A 165 -12.46 -15.25 13.46
N LEU A 166 -11.81 -14.22 12.90
CA LEU A 166 -10.35 -14.15 12.79
C LEU A 166 -9.68 -14.15 14.17
N GLY A 167 -10.18 -13.33 15.10
CA GLY A 167 -9.68 -13.26 16.48
C GLY A 167 -9.66 -14.63 17.18
N LYS A 168 -10.68 -15.47 16.96
CA LYS A 168 -10.73 -16.84 17.50
C LYS A 168 -9.58 -17.72 17.00
N VAL A 169 -9.16 -17.57 15.73
CA VAL A 169 -8.02 -18.31 15.17
C VAL A 169 -6.72 -17.95 15.89
N TYR A 170 -6.56 -16.66 16.23
CA TYR A 170 -5.37 -16.14 16.90
C TYR A 170 -5.47 -16.10 18.43
N GLY A 171 -6.52 -16.68 19.02
CA GLY A 171 -6.70 -16.73 20.47
C GLY A 171 -7.01 -15.38 21.13
N ILE A 172 -7.52 -14.41 20.38
CA ILE A 172 -7.94 -13.10 20.90
C ILE A 172 -9.37 -13.20 21.43
N GLU A 173 -9.46 -13.03 22.75
CA GLU A 173 -10.74 -12.95 23.46
C GLU A 173 -11.55 -11.73 22.98
N SER A 174 -12.75 -11.99 22.48
CA SER A 174 -13.66 -10.95 21.98
C SER A 174 -15.12 -11.42 22.01
N TYR A 175 -16.03 -10.45 22.14
CA TYR A 175 -17.46 -10.70 22.32
C TYR A 175 -18.28 -9.75 21.44
N ILE A 176 -19.32 -10.29 20.77
CA ILE A 176 -20.37 -9.46 20.20
C ILE A 176 -21.41 -9.21 21.29
N LEU A 177 -21.63 -7.95 21.64
CA LEU A 177 -22.57 -7.54 22.68
C LEU A 177 -23.84 -6.94 22.04
N SER A 178 -24.98 -7.23 22.66
CA SER A 178 -26.24 -6.54 22.42
C SER A 178 -26.21 -5.10 22.98
N ALA A 179 -27.13 -4.25 22.54
CA ALA A 179 -27.26 -2.89 23.07
C ALA A 179 -27.41 -2.83 24.60
N ALA A 180 -28.12 -3.80 25.20
CA ALA A 180 -28.30 -3.87 26.65
C ALA A 180 -26.99 -4.20 27.38
N GLU A 181 -26.25 -5.20 26.90
CA GLU A 181 -24.93 -5.57 27.45
C GLU A 181 -23.91 -4.44 27.24
N THR A 182 -23.95 -3.75 26.09
CA THR A 182 -23.14 -2.55 25.84
C THR A 182 -23.46 -1.44 26.84
N LYS A 183 -24.74 -1.22 27.15
CA LYS A 183 -25.16 -0.20 28.13
C LYS A 183 -24.75 -0.56 29.55
N GLU A 184 -24.74 -1.84 29.90
CA GLU A 184 -24.22 -2.31 31.18
C GLU A 184 -22.70 -2.07 31.30
N LEU A 185 -21.95 -2.39 30.24
CA LEU A 185 -20.49 -2.17 30.18
C LEU A 185 -20.12 -0.68 30.11
N TYR A 186 -20.90 0.13 29.39
CA TYR A 186 -20.69 1.56 29.18
C TYR A 186 -21.97 2.36 29.47
N PRO A 187 -22.31 2.62 30.76
CA PRO A 187 -23.56 3.27 31.17
C PRO A 187 -23.81 4.65 30.56
N LEU A 188 -22.76 5.42 30.27
CA LEU A 188 -22.86 6.75 29.68
C LEU A 188 -23.10 6.73 28.15
N MET A 189 -23.01 5.57 27.50
CA MET A 189 -23.13 5.44 26.06
C MET A 189 -24.60 5.48 25.60
N ASN A 190 -24.90 6.19 24.53
CA ASN A 190 -26.15 6.01 23.81
C ASN A 190 -26.10 4.70 23.00
N VAL A 191 -27.09 3.84 23.19
CA VAL A 191 -27.17 2.52 22.54
C VAL A 191 -28.40 2.37 21.64
N ASP A 192 -29.23 3.41 21.53
CA ASP A 192 -30.57 3.32 20.93
C ASP A 192 -30.54 3.00 19.43
N ASP A 193 -29.49 3.43 18.73
CA ASP A 193 -29.26 3.22 17.30
C ASP A 193 -28.28 2.07 17.00
N LEU A 194 -27.86 1.32 18.01
CA LEU A 194 -26.87 0.26 17.84
C LEU A 194 -27.50 -1.05 17.36
N CYS A 195 -26.93 -1.60 16.29
CA CYS A 195 -27.19 -2.99 15.91
C CYS A 195 -26.45 -3.98 16.82
N GLY A 196 -25.32 -3.56 17.39
CA GLY A 196 -24.49 -4.31 18.32
C GLY A 196 -23.11 -3.70 18.46
N THR A 197 -22.25 -4.29 19.28
CA THR A 197 -20.85 -3.89 19.41
C THR A 197 -19.92 -5.08 19.45
N LEU A 198 -18.65 -4.87 19.08
CA LEU A 198 -17.58 -5.84 19.31
C LEU A 198 -16.70 -5.34 20.46
N TYR A 199 -16.61 -6.13 21.52
CA TYR A 199 -15.82 -5.84 22.71
C TYR A 199 -14.58 -6.73 22.78
N VAL A 200 -13.41 -6.12 22.99
CA VAL A 200 -12.12 -6.78 23.14
C VAL A 200 -11.53 -6.39 24.51
N PRO A 201 -11.66 -7.23 25.54
CA PRO A 201 -11.29 -6.86 26.92
C PRO A 201 -9.79 -6.56 27.12
N LYS A 202 -8.94 -7.17 26.28
CA LYS A 202 -7.48 -7.09 26.42
C LYS A 202 -6.84 -5.95 25.61
N ASP A 203 -7.65 -5.18 24.90
CA ASP A 203 -7.24 -3.92 24.27
C ASP A 203 -7.00 -2.85 25.35
N GLY A 204 -6.41 -1.72 24.95
CA GLY A 204 -6.02 -0.72 25.92
C GLY A 204 -5.28 0.47 25.34
N THR A 205 -4.57 1.16 26.22
CA THR A 205 -3.79 2.35 25.89
C THR A 205 -2.41 2.26 26.55
N MET A 206 -1.39 2.78 25.89
CA MET A 206 -0.04 2.93 26.45
C MET A 206 0.36 4.40 26.52
N ASP A 207 1.25 4.75 27.46
CA ASP A 207 1.89 6.06 27.50
C ASP A 207 2.97 6.15 26.40
N PRO A 208 2.83 7.02 25.38
CA PRO A 208 3.78 7.08 24.28
C PRO A 208 5.19 7.47 24.73
N ALA A 209 5.31 8.46 25.62
CA ALA A 209 6.60 8.99 26.06
C ALA A 209 7.32 8.02 26.99
N GLY A 210 6.59 7.46 27.97
CA GLY A 210 7.08 6.41 28.87
C GLY A 210 7.54 5.18 28.12
N THR A 211 6.73 4.67 27.19
CA THR A 211 7.07 3.48 26.38
C THR A 211 8.37 3.69 25.60
N CYS A 212 8.52 4.81 24.89
CA CYS A 212 9.75 5.10 24.13
C CYS A 212 10.99 5.25 25.02
N SER A 213 10.82 5.87 26.19
CA SER A 213 11.90 6.03 27.17
C SER A 213 12.36 4.69 27.73
N THR A 214 11.42 3.80 28.06
CA THR A 214 11.70 2.44 28.54
C THR A 214 12.37 1.59 27.46
N LEU A 215 11.91 1.65 26.21
CA LEU A 215 12.56 1.01 25.06
C LEU A 215 14.00 1.48 24.87
N ALA A 216 14.23 2.79 24.88
CA ALA A 216 15.56 3.38 24.71
C ALA A 216 16.52 2.95 25.84
N ARG A 217 16.01 2.85 27.08
CA ARG A 217 16.77 2.36 28.23
C ARG A 217 17.07 0.86 28.12
N ALA A 218 16.10 0.04 27.72
CA ALA A 218 16.28 -1.38 27.49
C ALA A 218 17.35 -1.63 26.41
N ALA A 219 17.23 -0.93 25.26
CA ALA A 219 18.20 -1.00 24.17
C ALA A 219 19.61 -0.58 24.62
N SER A 220 19.71 0.50 25.41
CA SER A 220 20.99 0.97 25.94
C SER A 220 21.62 -0.03 26.92
N GLY A 221 20.79 -0.70 27.74
CA GLY A 221 21.25 -1.77 28.63
C GLY A 221 21.80 -3.00 27.88
N LEU A 222 21.37 -3.19 26.62
CA LEU A 222 21.84 -4.23 25.71
C LEU A 222 23.01 -3.78 24.82
N GLY A 223 23.48 -2.53 24.96
CA GLY A 223 24.68 -2.02 24.28
C GLY A 223 24.42 -1.01 23.15
N ALA A 224 23.17 -0.76 22.77
CA ALA A 224 22.87 0.27 21.76
C ALA A 224 23.16 1.69 22.27
N GLN A 225 23.50 2.61 21.37
CA GLN A 225 23.75 4.00 21.72
C GLN A 225 22.60 4.90 21.25
N VAL A 226 21.89 5.49 22.19
CA VAL A 226 20.91 6.55 21.91
C VAL A 226 21.58 7.92 22.08
N ILE A 227 21.58 8.71 21.01
CA ILE A 227 22.22 10.04 20.92
C ILE A 227 21.16 11.07 20.48
N GLU A 228 20.86 12.00 21.38
CA GLU A 228 19.92 13.12 21.17
C GLU A 228 20.70 14.39 20.81
N ASN A 229 19.99 15.44 20.37
CA ASN A 229 20.55 16.70 19.85
C ASN A 229 21.55 16.50 18.70
N CYS A 230 21.31 15.52 17.84
CA CYS A 230 22.21 15.13 16.75
C CYS A 230 21.46 15.08 15.41
N PRO A 231 21.17 16.24 14.77
CA PRO A 231 20.61 16.27 13.42
C PRO A 231 21.51 15.55 12.42
N VAL A 232 20.90 14.66 11.63
CA VAL A 232 21.52 14.15 10.42
C VAL A 232 21.38 15.18 9.31
N THR A 233 22.49 15.50 8.64
CA THR A 233 22.57 16.50 7.57
C THR A 233 22.91 15.88 6.21
N GLY A 234 23.32 14.62 6.16
CA GLY A 234 23.56 13.90 4.91
C GLY A 234 23.72 12.39 5.09
N ILE A 235 23.56 11.67 3.97
CA ILE A 235 23.85 10.24 3.84
C ILE A 235 24.89 10.09 2.74
N GLU A 236 26.06 9.55 3.08
CA GLU A 236 27.08 9.25 2.08
C GLU A 236 26.74 7.94 1.37
N VAL A 237 26.81 7.99 0.04
CA VAL A 237 26.53 6.86 -0.83
C VAL A 237 27.77 6.59 -1.68
N ARG A 238 28.24 5.35 -1.66
CA ARG A 238 29.27 4.88 -2.58
C ARG A 238 28.64 4.04 -3.68
N THR A 239 29.26 4.06 -4.85
CA THR A 239 28.95 3.11 -5.91
C THR A 239 30.07 2.08 -5.94
N ASP A 240 29.73 0.79 -5.86
CA ASP A 240 30.72 -0.27 -5.95
C ASP A 240 31.12 -0.57 -7.41
N ASP A 241 32.09 -1.47 -7.60
CA ASP A 241 32.63 -1.81 -8.92
C ASP A 241 31.60 -2.40 -9.90
N LEU A 242 30.43 -2.82 -9.41
CA LEU A 242 29.31 -3.32 -10.20
C LEU A 242 28.27 -2.23 -10.51
N GLY A 243 28.56 -0.97 -10.17
CA GLY A 243 27.63 0.14 -10.37
C GLY A 243 26.51 0.21 -9.33
N ILE A 244 26.60 -0.57 -8.24
CA ILE A 244 25.53 -0.64 -7.23
C ILE A 244 25.74 0.46 -6.20
N ARG A 245 24.71 1.28 -5.98
CA ARG A 245 24.70 2.29 -4.93
C ARG A 245 24.50 1.63 -3.56
N ARG A 246 25.36 1.97 -2.60
CA ARG A 246 25.36 1.47 -1.23
C ARG A 246 25.56 2.59 -0.23
N VAL A 247 24.89 2.52 0.92
CA VAL A 247 25.18 3.37 2.07
C VAL A 247 26.65 3.18 2.50
N SER A 248 27.33 4.28 2.83
CA SER A 248 28.67 4.23 3.43
C SER A 248 28.77 4.94 4.78
N ALA A 249 28.04 6.05 4.98
CA ALA A 249 28.08 6.79 6.24
C ALA A 249 26.86 7.68 6.45
N VAL A 250 26.64 8.07 7.71
CA VAL A 250 25.70 9.11 8.12
C VAL A 250 26.48 10.35 8.55
N VAL A 251 26.15 11.51 7.99
CA VAL A 251 26.84 12.78 8.23
C VAL A 251 26.03 13.66 9.17
N THR A 252 26.73 14.26 10.13
CA THR A 252 26.20 15.27 11.06
C THR A 252 27.19 16.42 11.16
N ASP A 253 26.77 17.55 11.74
CA ASP A 253 27.66 18.68 12.01
C ASP A 253 28.78 18.37 13.02
N ASN A 254 28.68 17.22 13.71
CA ASN A 254 29.62 16.78 14.75
C ASN A 254 30.52 15.62 14.29
N GLY A 255 30.49 15.30 12.99
CA GLY A 255 31.24 14.21 12.39
C GLY A 255 30.36 13.19 11.67
N ALA A 256 31.00 12.23 11.01
CA ALA A 256 30.33 11.15 10.28
C ALA A 256 30.48 9.81 11.02
N ILE A 257 29.43 8.99 10.97
CA ILE A 257 29.43 7.60 11.45
C ILE A 257 29.49 6.69 10.22
N GLN A 258 30.58 5.95 10.05
CA GLN A 258 30.68 4.96 8.98
C GLN A 258 29.73 3.80 9.26
N THR A 259 28.88 3.43 8.30
CA THR A 259 27.91 2.36 8.48
C THR A 259 27.49 1.75 7.14
N PRO A 260 27.28 0.42 7.09
CA PRO A 260 26.70 -0.21 5.91
C PRO A 260 25.17 -0.10 5.86
N CYS A 261 24.51 0.33 6.96
CA CYS A 261 23.06 0.25 7.10
C CYS A 261 22.48 1.50 7.80
N VAL A 262 21.47 2.10 7.17
CA VAL A 262 20.69 3.22 7.69
C VAL A 262 19.21 2.85 7.72
N VAL A 263 18.53 3.15 8.82
CA VAL A 263 17.08 2.96 8.96
C VAL A 263 16.41 4.32 9.10
N ASN A 264 15.57 4.67 8.13
CA ASN A 264 14.81 5.91 8.09
C ASN A 264 13.52 5.77 8.90
N CYS A 265 13.60 6.19 10.17
CA CYS A 265 12.50 6.24 11.14
C CYS A 265 12.07 7.70 11.42
N ALA A 266 12.31 8.61 10.48
CA ALA A 266 12.19 10.06 10.70
C ALA A 266 10.76 10.61 10.58
N GLY A 267 9.72 9.77 10.71
CA GLY A 267 8.31 10.20 10.68
C GLY A 267 7.96 11.05 9.46
N VAL A 268 7.37 12.22 9.69
CA VAL A 268 7.03 13.20 8.62
C VAL A 268 8.25 13.73 7.86
N TRP A 269 9.45 13.70 8.44
CA TRP A 269 10.69 14.11 7.79
C TRP A 269 11.36 12.99 6.96
N ALA A 270 10.77 11.79 6.91
CA ALA A 270 11.37 10.65 6.20
C ALA A 270 11.59 10.93 4.70
N GLN A 271 10.73 11.74 4.07
CA GLN A 271 10.97 12.22 2.70
C GLN A 271 12.26 13.04 2.58
N SER A 272 12.47 14.00 3.48
CA SER A 272 13.66 14.87 3.45
C SER A 272 14.93 14.04 3.62
N LEU A 273 14.91 13.05 4.52
CA LEU A 273 16.03 12.14 4.71
C LEU A 273 16.25 11.23 3.50
N GLY A 274 15.17 10.70 2.89
CA GLY A 274 15.25 9.90 1.66
C GLY A 274 15.89 10.69 0.51
N ARG A 275 15.54 11.98 0.35
CA ARG A 275 16.15 12.86 -0.65
C ARG A 275 17.66 13.03 -0.48
N MET A 276 18.16 13.07 0.76
CA MET A 276 19.62 13.13 1.02
C MET A 276 20.35 11.89 0.48
N ALA A 277 19.67 10.73 0.45
CA ALA A 277 20.20 9.47 -0.04
C ALA A 277 19.85 9.18 -1.52
N GLY A 278 18.99 9.99 -2.14
CA GLY A 278 18.43 9.74 -3.48
C GLY A 278 17.45 8.56 -3.51
N VAL A 279 16.62 8.42 -2.46
CA VAL A 279 15.56 7.42 -2.29
C VAL A 279 14.20 8.13 -2.26
N HIS A 280 13.20 7.56 -2.95
CA HIS A 280 11.83 8.10 -2.95
C HIS A 280 11.00 7.50 -1.82
N VAL A 281 10.41 8.34 -0.96
CA VAL A 281 9.58 7.92 0.18
C VAL A 281 8.13 8.42 -0.03
N PRO A 282 7.19 7.55 -0.46
CA PRO A 282 5.85 7.95 -0.87
C PRO A 282 4.86 8.14 0.30
N LEU A 283 5.03 9.22 1.07
CA LEU A 283 4.10 9.63 2.12
C LEU A 283 3.69 11.09 1.96
N VAL A 284 2.72 11.59 2.72
CA VAL A 284 2.40 13.01 2.88
C VAL A 284 2.23 13.35 4.35
N ALA A 285 2.40 14.62 4.70
CA ALA A 285 2.08 15.10 6.04
C ALA A 285 0.69 15.74 6.05
N MET A 286 -0.14 15.38 7.03
CA MET A 286 -1.45 15.99 7.27
C MET A 286 -1.58 16.36 8.74
N HIS A 287 -2.44 17.32 9.04
CA HIS A 287 -2.87 17.57 10.40
C HIS A 287 -3.78 16.44 10.87
N HIS A 288 -3.58 15.95 12.09
CA HIS A 288 -4.52 15.07 12.76
C HIS A 288 -4.76 15.59 14.18
N ALA A 289 -6.01 15.53 14.63
CA ALA A 289 -6.42 16.21 15.85
C ALA A 289 -7.36 15.40 16.74
N TYR A 290 -7.29 15.72 18.03
CA TYR A 290 -8.29 15.36 19.02
C TYR A 290 -8.42 16.48 20.07
N VAL A 291 -9.56 16.52 20.74
CA VAL A 291 -9.81 17.39 21.88
C VAL A 291 -9.84 16.57 23.16
N VAL A 292 -9.36 17.16 24.26
CA VAL A 292 -9.44 16.57 25.59
C VAL A 292 -10.53 17.31 26.36
N THR A 293 -11.49 16.56 26.87
CA THR A 293 -12.61 17.12 27.64
C THR A 293 -12.17 17.56 29.03
N GLU A 294 -13.04 18.33 29.69
CA GLU A 294 -13.05 18.44 31.14
C GLU A 294 -13.50 17.11 31.78
N ARG A 295 -13.50 17.07 33.12
CA ARG A 295 -13.88 15.89 33.89
C ARG A 295 -15.34 15.48 33.61
N ILE A 296 -15.54 14.18 33.39
CA ILE A 296 -16.85 13.55 33.22
C ILE A 296 -17.05 12.58 34.40
N GLU A 297 -18.13 12.77 35.15
CA GLU A 297 -18.45 11.89 36.27
C GLU A 297 -18.96 10.52 35.78
N GLY A 298 -18.43 9.43 36.33
CA GLY A 298 -18.86 8.06 35.99
C GLY A 298 -18.18 7.46 34.76
N ILE A 299 -17.24 8.16 34.12
CA ILE A 299 -16.51 7.66 32.93
C ILE A 299 -15.33 6.74 33.29
N GLN A 300 -14.94 6.66 34.56
CA GLN A 300 -13.77 5.89 34.97
C GLN A 300 -13.94 4.39 34.65
N ASN A 301 -12.84 3.75 34.27
CA ASN A 301 -12.74 2.31 33.94
C ASN A 301 -13.58 1.86 32.72
N MET A 302 -14.09 2.79 31.92
CA MET A 302 -14.78 2.45 30.66
C MET A 302 -13.77 2.03 29.58
N PRO A 303 -14.16 1.15 28.64
CA PRO A 303 -13.33 0.80 27.50
C PRO A 303 -13.16 1.99 26.55
N ASN A 304 -12.07 1.98 25.79
CA ASN A 304 -11.91 2.93 24.69
C ASN A 304 -12.93 2.60 23.60
N VAL A 305 -13.46 3.62 22.95
CA VAL A 305 -14.50 3.46 21.93
C VAL A 305 -13.93 3.80 20.56
N ARG A 306 -14.30 3.01 19.57
CA ARG A 306 -14.15 3.36 18.16
C ARG A 306 -15.49 3.20 17.47
N ASP A 307 -16.03 4.32 17.01
CA ASP A 307 -17.21 4.35 16.16
C ASP A 307 -16.78 4.67 14.73
N HIS A 308 -16.64 3.60 13.94
CA HIS A 308 -16.26 3.71 12.55
C HIS A 308 -17.37 4.35 11.69
N ASP A 309 -18.64 4.20 12.07
CA ASP A 309 -19.76 4.73 11.29
C ASP A 309 -19.90 6.25 11.46
N ALA A 310 -19.53 6.78 12.64
CA ALA A 310 -19.51 8.22 12.93
C ALA A 310 -18.11 8.86 12.77
N SER A 311 -17.13 8.12 12.24
CA SER A 311 -15.74 8.55 12.05
C SER A 311 -15.02 9.06 13.33
N VAL A 312 -15.34 8.52 14.51
CA VAL A 312 -14.84 9.03 15.81
C VAL A 312 -14.23 7.93 16.70
N TYR A 313 -13.21 8.29 17.47
CA TYR A 313 -12.67 7.49 18.56
C TYR A 313 -12.71 8.26 19.88
N LEU A 314 -12.98 7.55 20.97
CA LEU A 314 -13.00 8.07 22.33
C LEU A 314 -11.99 7.29 23.16
N ARG A 315 -10.93 7.96 23.60
CA ARG A 315 -9.93 7.38 24.49
C ARG A 315 -10.17 7.87 25.90
N LEU A 316 -10.21 6.96 26.87
CA LEU A 316 -10.28 7.31 28.28
C LEU A 316 -8.92 7.84 28.77
N GLN A 317 -8.94 8.97 29.47
CA GLN A 317 -7.76 9.56 30.12
C GLN A 317 -8.12 9.96 31.55
N GLY A 318 -8.04 9.00 32.47
CA GLY A 318 -8.43 9.21 33.87
C GLY A 318 -9.94 9.44 34.00
N ASP A 319 -10.32 10.69 34.25
CA ASP A 319 -11.72 11.14 34.33
C ASP A 319 -12.14 12.05 33.16
N ALA A 320 -11.34 12.11 32.10
CA ALA A 320 -11.63 12.85 30.87
C ALA A 320 -11.61 11.92 29.63
N LEU A 321 -12.16 12.41 28.51
CA LEU A 321 -12.08 11.74 27.21
C LEU A 321 -11.19 12.54 26.25
N SER A 322 -10.37 11.83 25.49
CA SER A 322 -9.83 12.36 24.23
C SER A 322 -10.76 11.95 23.10
N VAL A 323 -11.30 12.93 22.38
CA VAL A 323 -12.24 12.75 21.27
C VAL A 323 -11.53 13.18 20.00
N GLY A 324 -11.36 12.27 19.05
CA GLY A 324 -10.75 12.55 17.75
C GLY A 324 -11.39 11.74 16.64
N GLY A 325 -11.09 12.05 15.39
CA GLY A 325 -11.72 11.41 14.24
C GLY A 325 -10.91 11.60 12.97
N TYR A 326 -11.44 11.05 11.87
CA TYR A 326 -10.84 11.17 10.53
C TYR A 326 -11.81 11.91 9.61
N GLU A 327 -11.50 13.16 9.32
CA GLU A 327 -12.30 14.01 8.43
C GLU A 327 -12.13 13.63 6.95
N SER A 328 -13.13 14.00 6.15
CA SER A 328 -13.09 13.86 4.70
C SER A 328 -12.18 14.88 4.00
N ASN A 329 -11.82 15.98 4.70
CA ASN A 329 -11.06 17.11 4.18
C ASN A 329 -9.85 17.47 5.06
N PRO A 330 -8.89 16.54 5.31
CA PRO A 330 -7.72 16.80 6.14
C PRO A 330 -6.90 18.00 5.62
N ILE A 331 -6.24 18.70 6.54
CA ILE A 331 -5.34 19.79 6.17
C ILE A 331 -3.97 19.22 5.84
N PHE A 332 -3.53 19.37 4.59
CA PHE A 332 -2.17 19.01 4.18
C PHE A 332 -1.14 19.98 4.75
N TRP A 333 -0.03 19.45 5.26
CA TRP A 333 1.10 20.25 5.72
C TRP A 333 2.19 20.32 4.63
N GLU A 334 2.14 21.38 3.82
CA GLU A 334 2.98 21.53 2.63
C GLU A 334 4.43 21.93 2.96
N GLU A 335 4.62 22.80 3.97
CA GLU A 335 5.92 23.35 4.35
C GLU A 335 6.42 22.73 5.66
N ILE A 336 7.06 21.57 5.55
CA ILE A 336 7.62 20.85 6.69
C ILE A 336 8.87 21.58 7.19
N LEU A 337 8.78 22.17 8.38
CA LEU A 337 9.87 22.90 9.02
C LEU A 337 10.83 21.94 9.76
N ASP A 338 12.13 22.12 9.56
CA ASP A 338 13.17 21.28 10.19
C ASP A 338 13.30 21.53 11.70
N ASN A 339 12.89 22.67 12.22
CA ASN A 339 12.98 23.02 13.64
C ASN A 339 11.68 22.74 14.41
N PHE A 340 10.67 22.14 13.77
CA PHE A 340 9.42 21.77 14.44
C PHE A 340 9.68 20.58 15.38
N ALA A 341 9.53 20.81 16.69
CA ALA A 341 9.79 19.83 17.74
C ALA A 341 8.89 20.12 18.93
N PHE A 342 8.20 19.10 19.47
CA PHE A 342 7.18 19.24 20.52
C PHE A 342 6.14 20.34 20.21
N GLY A 343 5.88 20.56 18.93
CA GLY A 343 4.93 21.57 18.44
C GLY A 343 3.55 20.97 18.20
N LEU A 344 2.53 21.81 18.35
CA LEU A 344 1.16 21.55 17.91
C LEU A 344 0.71 22.73 17.03
N PHE A 345 -0.23 22.47 16.14
CA PHE A 345 -0.94 23.47 15.37
C PHE A 345 -2.17 23.96 16.13
N ASP A 346 -2.64 25.16 15.78
CA ASP A 346 -3.96 25.60 16.20
C ASP A 346 -5.02 24.71 15.56
N LEU A 347 -6.01 24.31 16.36
CA LEU A 347 -7.10 23.46 15.88
C LEU A 347 -8.02 24.25 14.94
N ASN A 348 -8.22 23.72 13.73
CA ASN A 348 -9.24 24.23 12.83
C ASN A 348 -10.60 23.62 13.18
N TRP A 349 -11.46 24.41 13.83
CA TRP A 349 -12.79 23.98 14.23
C TRP A 349 -13.71 23.67 13.03
N ASP A 350 -13.60 24.39 11.92
CA ASP A 350 -14.47 24.14 10.74
C ASP A 350 -14.26 22.73 10.17
N VAL A 351 -13.04 22.20 10.29
CA VAL A 351 -12.70 20.82 9.94
C VAL A 351 -13.12 19.85 11.05
N PHE A 352 -12.75 20.16 12.30
CA PHE A 352 -12.93 19.25 13.42
C PHE A 352 -14.41 19.02 13.82
N MET A 353 -15.29 19.99 13.55
CA MET A 353 -16.72 19.92 13.92
C MET A 353 -17.46 18.73 13.29
N GLN A 354 -16.94 18.13 12.21
CA GLN A 354 -17.49 16.90 11.60
C GLN A 354 -17.58 15.72 12.60
N HIS A 355 -16.73 15.69 13.61
CA HIS A 355 -16.64 14.58 14.58
C HIS A 355 -17.53 14.77 15.80
N ILE A 356 -17.93 16.02 16.10
CA ILE A 356 -18.56 16.39 17.36
C ILE A 356 -19.97 15.81 17.49
N GLU A 357 -20.77 15.85 16.42
CA GLU A 357 -22.14 15.29 16.44
C GLU A 357 -22.11 13.79 16.72
N GLY A 358 -21.20 13.05 16.07
CA GLY A 358 -20.98 11.63 16.31
C GLY A 358 -20.54 11.34 17.74
N ALA A 359 -19.60 12.12 18.27
CA ALA A 359 -19.13 12.00 19.65
C ALA A 359 -20.26 12.22 20.67
N ILE A 360 -21.04 13.31 20.51
CA ILE A 360 -22.18 13.64 21.37
C ILE A 360 -23.23 12.55 21.27
N ASN A 361 -23.55 12.06 20.07
CA ASN A 361 -24.49 10.95 19.94
C ASN A 361 -24.01 9.74 20.75
N ARG A 362 -22.73 9.37 20.68
CA ARG A 362 -22.20 8.22 21.43
C ARG A 362 -22.17 8.43 22.94
N VAL A 363 -21.78 9.61 23.41
CA VAL A 363 -21.68 9.93 24.84
C VAL A 363 -22.39 11.27 25.09
N PRO A 364 -23.72 11.27 25.31
CA PRO A 364 -24.55 12.49 25.31
C PRO A 364 -24.10 13.59 26.27
N ILE A 365 -23.48 13.23 27.40
CA ILE A 365 -22.95 14.22 28.36
C ILE A 365 -21.90 15.16 27.74
N LEU A 366 -21.26 14.77 26.63
CA LEU A 366 -20.33 15.61 25.87
C LEU A 366 -20.95 16.90 25.35
N GLU A 367 -22.27 16.95 25.13
CA GLU A 367 -22.97 18.18 24.70
C GLU A 367 -22.75 19.35 25.67
N THR A 368 -22.63 19.04 26.96
CA THR A 368 -22.48 20.03 28.04
C THR A 368 -21.08 20.03 28.67
N THR A 369 -20.22 19.11 28.28
CA THR A 369 -18.87 18.97 28.84
C THR A 369 -17.92 19.97 28.18
N GLY A 370 -17.17 20.73 28.99
CA GLY A 370 -16.17 21.66 28.48
C GLY A 370 -14.99 20.98 27.80
N ILE A 371 -14.23 21.74 27.01
CA ILE A 371 -12.98 21.29 26.38
C ILE A 371 -11.81 21.88 27.16
N LYS A 372 -10.96 21.00 27.70
CA LYS A 372 -9.79 21.37 28.49
C LYS A 372 -8.61 21.77 27.63
N SER A 373 -8.37 21.05 26.52
CA SER A 373 -7.25 21.31 25.61
C SER A 373 -7.49 20.71 24.23
N THR A 374 -6.82 21.28 23.23
CA THR A 374 -6.81 20.78 21.85
C THR A 374 -5.43 20.22 21.52
N VAL A 375 -5.38 19.11 20.80
CA VAL A 375 -4.16 18.53 20.25
C VAL A 375 -4.34 18.41 18.76
N CYS A 376 -3.53 19.14 17.99
CA CYS A 376 -3.48 19.05 16.55
C CYS A 376 -2.02 18.98 16.14
N GLY A 377 -1.59 17.86 15.58
CA GLY A 377 -0.18 17.62 15.27
C GLY A 377 0.02 17.12 13.85
N PRO A 378 1.26 17.15 13.35
CA PRO A 378 1.57 16.59 12.05
C PRO A 378 1.60 15.07 12.14
N GLU A 379 1.04 14.38 11.15
CA GLU A 379 1.14 12.94 11.01
C GLU A 379 1.46 12.54 9.56
N SER A 380 2.16 11.41 9.40
CA SER A 380 2.55 10.92 8.08
C SER A 380 1.55 9.88 7.56
N PHE A 381 0.99 10.12 6.38
CA PHE A 381 0.04 9.25 5.70
C PHE A 381 0.55 8.72 4.37
N THR A 382 0.19 7.49 4.04
CA THR A 382 0.67 6.72 2.89
C THR A 382 -0.48 6.39 1.94
N ALA A 383 -0.14 6.06 0.69
CA ALA A 383 -1.10 5.90 -0.39
C ALA A 383 -2.15 4.78 -0.18
N ASP A 384 -1.89 3.82 0.70
CA ASP A 384 -2.76 2.67 0.99
C ASP A 384 -3.03 2.50 2.49
N HIS A 385 -2.71 3.52 3.29
CA HIS A 385 -2.83 3.49 4.75
C HIS A 385 -2.01 2.36 5.43
N LYS A 386 -0.97 1.84 4.78
CA LYS A 386 -0.01 0.86 5.36
C LYS A 386 1.38 1.48 5.52
N PRO A 387 2.13 1.17 6.59
CA PRO A 387 3.50 1.65 6.76
C PRO A 387 4.42 1.37 5.55
N LEU A 388 5.49 2.15 5.47
CA LEU A 388 6.58 1.95 4.50
C LEU A 388 7.75 1.30 5.24
N MET A 389 8.00 0.02 4.93
CA MET A 389 9.03 -0.81 5.54
C MET A 389 9.90 -1.53 4.51
N GLY A 390 11.09 -1.97 4.93
CA GLY A 390 11.98 -2.77 4.09
C GLY A 390 13.11 -1.97 3.42
N GLU A 391 13.99 -2.66 2.71
CA GLU A 391 15.13 -2.06 1.99
C GLU A 391 14.64 -1.32 0.74
N ALA A 392 15.06 -0.07 0.57
CA ALA A 392 14.72 0.76 -0.57
C ALA A 392 15.33 0.19 -1.88
N PRO A 393 14.56 0.05 -2.96
CA PRO A 393 15.06 -0.45 -4.25
C PRO A 393 16.25 0.31 -4.83
N GLU A 394 16.34 1.61 -4.55
CA GLU A 394 17.30 2.52 -5.15
C GLU A 394 18.68 2.50 -4.47
N LEU A 395 18.77 2.00 -3.23
CA LEU A 395 19.98 2.12 -2.41
C LEU A 395 20.13 0.96 -1.42
N ARG A 396 21.15 0.13 -1.62
CA ARG A 396 21.46 -0.98 -0.71
C ARG A 396 21.88 -0.47 0.67
N GLY A 397 21.34 -1.11 1.71
CA GLY A 397 21.57 -0.73 3.11
C GLY A 397 20.70 0.44 3.59
N PHE A 398 19.78 0.97 2.79
CA PHE A 398 18.85 2.01 3.23
C PHE A 398 17.46 1.43 3.46
N PHE A 399 17.07 1.29 4.72
CA PHE A 399 15.78 0.72 5.14
C PHE A 399 14.78 1.81 5.50
N LEU A 400 13.51 1.56 5.23
CA LEU A 400 12.40 2.40 5.66
C LEU A 400 11.72 1.81 6.90
N GLY A 401 11.29 2.69 7.80
CA GLY A 401 10.43 2.39 8.94
C GLY A 401 9.59 3.62 9.26
N CYS A 402 8.71 4.04 8.33
CA CYS A 402 7.99 5.30 8.41
C CYS A 402 6.56 5.21 7.84
N GLY A 403 5.80 6.31 7.85
CA GLY A 403 4.47 6.35 7.23
C GLY A 403 3.40 5.57 7.99
N PHE A 404 3.40 5.61 9.32
CA PHE A 404 2.54 4.76 10.16
C PHE A 404 1.06 5.17 10.25
N ASN A 405 0.63 6.24 9.57
CA ASN A 405 -0.78 6.63 9.48
C ASN A 405 -1.47 6.72 10.85
N SER A 406 -0.82 7.37 11.81
CA SER A 406 -1.26 7.48 13.21
C SER A 406 -1.39 6.16 14.00
N ALA A 407 -0.89 5.05 13.46
CA ALA A 407 -0.84 3.74 14.13
C ALA A 407 0.57 3.37 14.64
N GLY A 408 1.49 4.34 14.75
CA GLY A 408 2.90 4.07 15.07
C GLY A 408 3.13 3.40 16.42
N MET A 409 2.41 3.83 17.47
CA MET A 409 2.46 3.16 18.78
C MET A 409 1.82 1.77 18.74
N MET A 410 0.68 1.67 18.04
CA MET A 410 -0.13 0.47 17.96
C MET A 410 0.59 -0.69 17.28
N LEU A 411 1.26 -0.42 16.16
CA LEU A 411 1.99 -1.43 15.37
C LEU A 411 3.49 -1.50 15.73
N GLY A 412 3.97 -0.62 16.60
CA GLY A 412 5.39 -0.33 16.77
C GLY A 412 6.23 -1.53 17.19
N GLY A 413 5.77 -2.35 18.13
CA GLY A 413 6.53 -3.51 18.61
C GLY A 413 6.66 -4.59 17.54
N GLY A 414 5.54 -4.99 16.94
CA GLY A 414 5.51 -5.98 15.86
C GLY A 414 6.34 -5.52 14.67
N CYS A 415 6.10 -4.30 14.17
CA CYS A 415 6.85 -3.76 13.04
C CYS A 415 8.33 -3.55 13.37
N GLY A 416 8.66 -3.10 14.59
CA GLY A 416 10.06 -2.94 15.02
C GLY A 416 10.81 -4.27 15.04
N LYS A 417 10.17 -5.35 15.50
CA LYS A 417 10.73 -6.71 15.48
C LYS A 417 10.94 -7.20 14.05
N GLU A 418 9.93 -7.09 13.19
CA GLU A 418 10.04 -7.54 11.80
C GLU A 418 11.07 -6.73 11.01
N LEU A 419 11.18 -5.42 11.25
CA LEU A 419 12.20 -4.58 10.62
C LEU A 419 13.61 -4.96 11.08
N ALA A 420 13.81 -5.21 12.39
CA ALA A 420 15.08 -5.70 12.92
C ALA A 420 15.45 -7.06 12.30
N HIS A 421 14.49 -7.98 12.21
CA HIS A 421 14.67 -9.29 11.56
C HIS A 421 15.08 -9.11 10.09
N TRP A 422 14.43 -8.18 9.39
CA TRP A 422 14.73 -7.86 7.99
C TRP A 422 16.14 -7.34 7.78
N ILE A 423 16.60 -6.44 8.66
CA ILE A 423 17.96 -5.89 8.60
C ILE A 423 19.01 -6.98 8.85
N ILE A 424 18.78 -7.85 9.83
CA ILE A 424 19.76 -8.87 10.25
C ILE A 424 19.82 -10.04 9.26
N HIS A 425 18.66 -10.51 8.80
CA HIS A 425 18.55 -11.75 8.02
C HIS A 425 18.31 -11.51 6.53
N GLY A 426 18.02 -10.28 6.12
CA GLY A 426 17.68 -9.90 4.74
C GLY A 426 16.23 -10.18 4.35
N HIS A 427 15.39 -10.63 5.28
CA HIS A 427 13.97 -10.89 5.07
C HIS A 427 13.19 -10.79 6.40
N PRO A 428 11.89 -10.46 6.39
CA PRO A 428 11.04 -10.51 7.58
C PRO A 428 10.71 -11.96 8.00
N GLU A 429 10.22 -12.16 9.22
CA GLU A 429 9.75 -13.47 9.68
C GLU A 429 8.33 -13.73 9.15
N LYS A 430 7.50 -12.69 9.12
CA LYS A 430 6.12 -12.71 8.61
C LYS A 430 6.05 -12.25 7.15
N ASP A 431 4.91 -12.52 6.49
CA ASP A 431 4.64 -11.96 5.17
C ASP A 431 4.33 -10.46 5.27
N MET A 432 5.37 -9.65 5.12
CA MET A 432 5.29 -8.19 5.22
C MET A 432 5.10 -7.52 3.84
N TYR A 433 4.64 -8.24 2.80
CA TYR A 433 4.50 -7.67 1.45
C TYR A 433 3.65 -6.39 1.43
N SER A 434 2.54 -6.36 2.16
CA SER A 434 1.66 -5.18 2.26
C SER A 434 2.30 -3.97 2.97
N TYR A 435 3.42 -4.16 3.65
CA TYR A 435 4.19 -3.12 4.34
C TYR A 435 5.50 -2.80 3.60
N ASP A 436 5.92 -3.65 2.67
CA ASP A 436 7.14 -3.50 1.89
C ASP A 436 7.04 -2.27 0.96
N ILE A 437 8.06 -1.43 0.92
CA ILE A 437 8.16 -0.32 -0.05
C ILE A 437 8.10 -0.81 -1.50
N ARG A 438 8.52 -2.05 -1.76
CA ARG A 438 8.54 -2.71 -3.08
C ARG A 438 7.16 -3.13 -3.59
N ARG A 439 6.11 -2.95 -2.79
CA ARG A 439 4.70 -3.08 -3.25
C ARG A 439 4.26 -1.93 -4.15
N PHE A 440 5.05 -0.86 -4.24
CA PHE A 440 4.78 0.25 -5.14
C PHE A 440 5.78 0.26 -6.27
N HIS A 441 5.29 0.35 -7.50
CA HIS A 441 6.13 0.57 -8.67
C HIS A 441 6.84 1.93 -8.60
N CYS A 442 8.08 2.02 -9.08
CA CYS A 442 8.91 3.23 -9.00
C CYS A 442 8.30 4.46 -9.68
N SER A 443 7.45 4.27 -10.71
CA SER A 443 6.72 5.37 -11.36
C SER A 443 5.65 5.99 -10.46
N LEU A 444 5.16 5.27 -9.46
CA LEU A 444 4.19 5.76 -8.47
C LEU A 444 4.90 6.46 -7.32
N THR A 445 5.98 5.87 -6.80
CA THR A 445 6.71 6.43 -5.65
C THR A 445 7.39 7.76 -5.95
N SER A 446 7.61 8.08 -7.23
CA SER A 446 8.13 9.36 -7.71
C SER A 446 7.03 10.38 -8.08
N ASN A 447 5.75 9.97 -8.13
CA ASN A 447 4.65 10.83 -8.56
C ASN A 447 3.91 11.51 -7.40
N LYS A 448 4.17 12.80 -7.20
CA LYS A 448 3.57 13.59 -6.10
C LYS A 448 2.04 13.69 -6.15
N CYS A 449 1.44 13.73 -7.34
CA CYS A 449 -0.02 13.83 -7.49
C CYS A 449 -0.68 12.53 -7.02
N TRP A 450 -0.15 11.40 -7.49
CA TRP A 450 -0.62 10.08 -7.08
C TRP A 450 -0.49 9.88 -5.58
N ILE A 451 0.68 10.18 -4.99
CA ILE A 451 0.91 10.07 -3.54
C ILE A 451 -0.12 10.91 -2.79
N ARG A 452 -0.35 12.16 -3.21
CA ARG A 452 -1.30 13.07 -2.55
C ARG A 452 -2.73 12.56 -2.63
N GLU A 453 -3.21 12.24 -3.82
CA GLU A 453 -4.59 11.78 -4.04
C GLU A 453 -4.87 10.48 -3.31
N ARG A 454 -3.95 9.51 -3.40
CA ARG A 454 -4.11 8.22 -2.74
C ARG A 454 -4.03 8.30 -1.23
N SER A 455 -3.07 9.06 -0.69
CA SER A 455 -3.01 9.28 0.76
C SER A 455 -4.25 10.00 1.28
N HIS A 456 -4.85 10.90 0.48
CA HIS A 456 -6.11 11.54 0.84
C HIS A 456 -7.27 10.54 0.91
N GLU A 457 -7.47 9.76 -0.15
CA GLU A 457 -8.54 8.77 -0.17
C GLU A 457 -8.38 7.76 0.95
N ALA A 458 -7.17 7.27 1.17
CA ALA A 458 -6.82 6.39 2.27
C ALA A 458 -7.18 6.99 3.65
N TYR A 459 -6.84 8.27 3.88
CA TYR A 459 -7.19 8.97 5.12
C TYR A 459 -8.72 9.09 5.29
N ALA A 460 -9.41 9.57 4.25
CA ALA A 460 -10.86 9.78 4.28
C ALA A 460 -11.63 8.46 4.45
N LYS A 461 -11.11 7.36 3.90
CA LYS A 461 -11.68 6.00 4.03
C LYS A 461 -11.20 5.24 5.27
N ASN A 462 -10.39 5.83 6.15
CA ASN A 462 -9.76 5.08 7.25
C ASN A 462 -10.78 4.30 8.12
N TYR A 463 -11.98 4.85 8.33
CA TYR A 463 -13.07 4.21 9.08
C TYR A 463 -14.21 3.65 8.21
N SER A 464 -14.07 3.65 6.87
CA SER A 464 -15.03 2.97 6.00
C SER A 464 -15.07 1.46 6.25
N ILE A 465 -16.16 0.80 5.86
CA ILE A 465 -16.23 -0.67 5.85
C ILE A 465 -15.31 -1.17 4.72
N VAL A 466 -14.48 -2.18 5.01
CA VAL A 466 -13.60 -2.77 3.99
C VAL A 466 -14.32 -3.92 3.30
N PHE A 467 -14.77 -3.68 2.06
CA PHE A 467 -15.40 -4.71 1.23
C PHE A 467 -14.35 -5.44 0.35
N PRO A 468 -14.55 -6.75 0.05
CA PRO A 468 -13.55 -7.54 -0.69
C PRO A 468 -13.17 -7.02 -2.08
N TYR A 469 -14.09 -6.32 -2.76
CA TYR A 469 -13.92 -5.84 -4.14
C TYR A 469 -13.94 -4.31 -4.25
N ASP A 470 -13.71 -3.59 -3.15
CA ASP A 470 -13.56 -2.13 -3.23
C ASP A 470 -12.34 -1.77 -4.09
N GLU A 471 -12.46 -0.67 -4.83
CA GLU A 471 -11.41 -0.14 -5.68
C GLU A 471 -11.20 1.35 -5.39
N PRO A 472 -9.96 1.83 -5.49
CA PRO A 472 -9.63 3.23 -5.30
C PRO A 472 -10.22 4.10 -6.41
N LEU A 473 -10.77 5.25 -6.04
CA LEU A 473 -11.17 6.31 -6.98
C LEU A 473 -10.02 7.30 -7.22
N ALA A 474 -9.11 7.44 -6.27
CA ALA A 474 -7.94 8.31 -6.37
C ALA A 474 -6.83 7.68 -7.24
N GLY A 475 -5.91 8.48 -7.78
CA GLY A 475 -4.66 7.99 -8.38
C GLY A 475 -4.85 6.91 -9.47
N ARG A 476 -5.91 7.03 -10.27
CA ARG A 476 -6.26 6.13 -11.38
C ARG A 476 -5.68 6.62 -12.71
N ASN A 477 -5.72 5.77 -13.73
CA ASN A 477 -5.20 6.02 -15.08
C ASN A 477 -3.69 6.33 -15.13
N MET A 478 -2.91 5.81 -14.17
CA MET A 478 -1.46 6.06 -14.09
C MET A 478 -0.69 5.35 -15.20
N ARG A 479 -1.06 4.10 -15.48
CA ARG A 479 -0.47 3.25 -16.52
C ARG A 479 -1.62 2.60 -17.28
N LYS A 480 -1.61 2.74 -18.60
CA LYS A 480 -2.63 2.19 -19.49
C LYS A 480 -1.93 1.51 -20.64
N ASP A 481 -2.42 0.33 -20.99
CA ASP A 481 -2.00 -0.37 -22.18
C ASP A 481 -2.75 0.20 -23.41
N PRO A 482 -2.32 -0.16 -24.63
CA PRO A 482 -2.96 0.28 -25.87
C PRO A 482 -4.40 -0.20 -26.09
N LEU A 483 -4.84 -1.28 -25.44
CA LEU A 483 -6.19 -1.84 -25.55
C LEU A 483 -7.19 -1.12 -24.63
N HIS A 484 -6.73 -0.35 -23.64
CA HIS A 484 -7.57 0.34 -22.67
C HIS A 484 -8.79 1.06 -23.28
N GLU A 485 -8.59 1.88 -24.33
CA GLU A 485 -9.69 2.63 -24.96
C GLU A 485 -10.69 1.72 -25.68
N GLU A 486 -10.21 0.65 -26.32
CA GLU A 486 -11.08 -0.34 -26.97
C GLU A 486 -11.89 -1.09 -25.92
N LEU A 487 -11.24 -1.59 -24.87
CA LEU A 487 -11.90 -2.32 -23.79
C LEU A 487 -12.93 -1.45 -23.05
N LEU A 488 -12.63 -0.17 -22.83
CA LEU A 488 -13.59 0.79 -22.28
C LEU A 488 -14.84 0.90 -23.15
N GLN A 489 -14.69 0.96 -24.48
CA GLN A 489 -15.82 1.03 -25.41
C GLN A 489 -16.68 -0.24 -25.38
N GLN A 490 -16.07 -1.40 -25.11
CA GLN A 490 -16.77 -2.67 -24.90
C GLN A 490 -17.44 -2.79 -23.51
N GLY A 491 -17.40 -1.74 -22.69
CA GLY A 491 -18.04 -1.73 -21.37
C GLY A 491 -17.14 -2.19 -20.22
N CYS A 492 -15.82 -2.29 -20.43
CA CYS A 492 -14.90 -2.71 -19.37
C CYS A 492 -15.00 -1.82 -18.13
N VAL A 493 -15.14 -2.47 -16.97
CA VAL A 493 -15.01 -1.90 -15.64
C VAL A 493 -13.61 -2.26 -15.15
N PHE A 494 -12.73 -1.26 -15.10
CA PHE A 494 -11.32 -1.46 -14.77
C PHE A 494 -11.07 -1.57 -13.26
N GLN A 495 -10.12 -2.40 -12.88
CA GLN A 495 -9.49 -2.45 -11.55
C GLN A 495 -8.07 -1.89 -11.65
N GLU A 496 -7.48 -1.46 -10.53
CA GLU A 496 -6.13 -0.90 -10.52
C GLU A 496 -5.12 -1.74 -9.73
N ARG A 497 -3.98 -2.11 -10.33
CA ARG A 497 -2.85 -2.70 -9.61
C ARG A 497 -1.53 -2.12 -10.13
N HIS A 498 -0.62 -1.69 -9.25
CA HIS A 498 0.68 -1.11 -9.63
C HIS A 498 0.59 0.05 -10.66
N GLY A 499 -0.50 0.81 -10.60
CA GLY A 499 -0.85 1.92 -11.48
C GLY A 499 -1.53 1.49 -12.77
N TRP A 500 -1.56 0.20 -13.10
CA TRP A 500 -2.21 -0.31 -14.31
C TRP A 500 -3.72 -0.35 -14.15
N GLU A 501 -4.40 0.24 -15.12
CA GLU A 501 -5.80 -0.08 -15.40
C GLU A 501 -5.86 -1.44 -16.06
N ARG A 502 -6.42 -2.44 -15.36
CA ARG A 502 -6.61 -3.79 -15.90
C ARG A 502 -8.10 -4.11 -15.98
N PRO A 503 -8.55 -4.89 -16.97
CA PRO A 503 -9.95 -5.29 -17.02
C PRO A 503 -10.37 -6.02 -15.74
N GLY A 504 -11.54 -5.69 -15.19
CA GLY A 504 -12.18 -6.44 -14.10
C GLY A 504 -13.31 -7.31 -14.63
N TRP A 505 -14.34 -6.68 -15.18
CA TRP A 505 -15.51 -7.31 -15.81
C TRP A 505 -16.14 -6.37 -16.85
N PHE A 506 -17.09 -6.86 -17.66
CA PHE A 506 -17.69 -6.07 -18.73
C PHE A 506 -19.14 -5.70 -18.44
N ASN A 507 -19.41 -4.40 -18.30
CA ASN A 507 -20.75 -3.88 -18.09
C ASN A 507 -21.58 -3.88 -19.39
N PRO A 508 -22.67 -4.67 -19.46
CA PRO A 508 -23.51 -4.74 -20.65
C PRO A 508 -24.29 -3.44 -20.91
N ARG A 509 -24.38 -2.54 -19.92
CA ARG A 509 -25.05 -1.23 -20.06
C ARG A 509 -24.15 -0.18 -20.73
N GLY A 510 -22.92 -0.53 -21.08
CA GLY A 510 -21.96 0.33 -21.78
C GLY A 510 -20.81 0.81 -20.91
N LYS A 511 -20.01 1.74 -21.45
CA LYS A 511 -18.76 2.21 -20.85
C LYS A 511 -18.93 2.82 -19.47
N ALA A 512 -17.98 2.53 -18.58
CA ALA A 512 -17.86 3.12 -17.24
C ALA A 512 -16.47 3.79 -17.10
N PRO A 513 -16.28 5.01 -17.65
CA PRO A 513 -14.98 5.66 -17.62
C PRO A 513 -14.58 6.03 -16.18
N VAL A 514 -13.34 5.72 -15.81
CA VAL A 514 -12.73 6.16 -14.55
C VAL A 514 -12.35 7.63 -14.67
N LEU A 515 -12.91 8.47 -13.80
CA LEU A 515 -12.74 9.92 -13.84
C LEU A 515 -11.64 10.39 -12.88
N TYR A 516 -11.17 11.64 -13.06
CA TYR A 516 -10.25 12.25 -12.12
C TYR A 516 -10.88 12.37 -10.73
N TYR A 517 -10.07 12.11 -9.71
CA TYR A 517 -10.46 12.18 -8.31
C TYR A 517 -10.96 13.57 -7.94
N ASP A 518 -12.12 13.63 -7.30
CA ASP A 518 -12.78 14.88 -6.89
C ASP A 518 -12.67 15.15 -5.38
N TYR A 519 -11.79 14.41 -4.69
CA TYR A 519 -11.56 14.53 -3.25
C TYR A 519 -12.86 14.44 -2.43
N TYR A 520 -13.86 13.68 -2.90
CA TYR A 520 -15.17 13.57 -2.26
C TYR A 520 -15.89 14.91 -2.04
N GLY A 521 -15.60 15.93 -2.86
CA GLY A 521 -16.18 17.26 -2.69
C GLY A 521 -15.31 18.25 -1.90
N ALA A 522 -14.15 17.82 -1.39
CA ALA A 522 -13.26 18.66 -0.60
C ALA A 522 -12.43 19.63 -1.46
N TYR A 523 -11.79 20.61 -0.80
CA TYR A 523 -10.88 21.60 -1.42
C TYR A 523 -11.48 22.38 -2.60
N GLY A 524 -12.79 22.63 -2.57
CA GLY A 524 -13.49 23.37 -3.62
C GLY A 524 -13.72 22.56 -4.91
N GLN A 525 -13.51 21.24 -4.88
CA GLN A 525 -13.89 20.34 -5.97
C GLN A 525 -15.36 19.95 -5.81
N PRO A 526 -16.23 20.11 -6.81
CA PRO A 526 -17.61 19.66 -6.70
C PRO A 526 -17.70 18.13 -6.83
N THR A 527 -18.50 17.50 -5.97
CA THR A 527 -18.80 16.07 -6.07
C THR A 527 -19.52 15.78 -7.40
N ARG A 528 -19.10 14.72 -8.09
CA ARG A 528 -19.72 14.31 -9.35
C ARG A 528 -21.00 13.49 -9.11
N GLY A 529 -22.15 14.05 -9.46
CA GLY A 529 -23.43 13.33 -9.36
C GLY A 529 -23.57 12.17 -10.36
N ASP A 530 -23.15 12.37 -11.61
CA ASP A 530 -23.27 11.38 -12.68
C ASP A 530 -21.95 10.63 -12.90
N TYR A 531 -21.54 9.82 -11.92
CA TYR A 531 -20.33 9.00 -12.00
C TYR A 531 -20.65 7.50 -12.04
N ILE A 532 -20.87 6.96 -13.25
CA ILE A 532 -21.29 5.57 -13.49
C ILE A 532 -20.34 4.55 -12.85
N TYR A 533 -19.02 4.72 -12.97
CA TYR A 533 -18.07 3.78 -12.38
C TYR A 533 -18.23 3.67 -10.87
N ASN A 534 -18.38 4.80 -10.17
CA ASN A 534 -18.60 4.80 -8.72
C ASN A 534 -19.94 4.19 -8.32
N GLN A 535 -20.98 4.35 -9.15
CA GLN A 535 -22.27 3.67 -8.93
C GLN A 535 -22.13 2.16 -9.05
N LEU A 536 -21.45 1.67 -10.11
CA LEU A 536 -21.18 0.24 -10.28
C LEU A 536 -20.32 -0.32 -9.15
N LEU A 537 -19.31 0.44 -8.70
CA LEU A 537 -18.47 0.06 -7.57
C LEU A 537 -19.27 -0.03 -6.27
N SER A 538 -20.20 0.92 -6.05
CA SER A 538 -21.07 0.90 -4.87
C SER A 538 -21.99 -0.33 -4.84
N ASP A 539 -22.40 -0.84 -6.00
CA ASP A 539 -23.14 -2.10 -6.11
C ASP A 539 -22.28 -3.33 -5.68
N GLU A 540 -20.94 -3.20 -5.66
CA GLU A 540 -20.01 -4.25 -5.19
C GLU A 540 -19.86 -4.29 -3.66
N TYR A 541 -20.36 -3.27 -2.94
CA TYR A 541 -20.20 -3.12 -1.50
C TYR A 541 -21.10 -4.05 -0.70
N THR A 542 -20.72 -5.32 -0.69
CA THR A 542 -21.40 -6.39 0.04
C THR A 542 -20.40 -7.46 0.50
N PHE A 543 -20.77 -8.19 1.55
CA PHE A 543 -20.07 -9.41 1.98
C PHE A 543 -20.67 -10.68 1.34
N ASP A 544 -21.72 -10.53 0.54
CA ASP A 544 -22.36 -11.58 -0.28
C ASP A 544 -21.92 -11.46 -1.75
N PHE A 545 -22.51 -12.25 -2.66
CA PHE A 545 -22.28 -12.10 -4.09
C PHE A 545 -22.87 -10.77 -4.61
N PRO A 546 -22.06 -9.94 -5.31
CA PRO A 546 -22.52 -8.67 -5.86
C PRO A 546 -23.42 -8.87 -7.09
N PRO A 547 -24.21 -7.85 -7.52
CA PRO A 547 -25.14 -7.98 -8.64
C PRO A 547 -24.51 -8.38 -9.98
N HIS A 548 -23.24 -8.05 -10.19
CA HIS A 548 -22.50 -8.39 -11.41
C HIS A 548 -21.94 -9.83 -11.39
N HIS A 549 -22.14 -10.61 -10.32
CA HIS A 549 -21.66 -11.99 -10.20
C HIS A 549 -22.14 -12.88 -11.36
N GLU A 550 -23.39 -12.75 -11.81
CA GLU A 550 -23.90 -13.50 -12.97
C GLU A 550 -23.23 -13.09 -14.29
N ILE A 551 -22.77 -11.84 -14.41
CA ILE A 551 -22.00 -11.38 -15.58
C ILE A 551 -20.66 -12.12 -15.60
N ILE A 552 -19.91 -12.08 -14.50
CA ILE A 552 -18.63 -12.80 -14.37
C ILE A 552 -18.83 -14.30 -14.61
N ARG A 553 -19.90 -14.88 -14.08
CA ARG A 553 -20.25 -16.29 -14.32
C ARG A 553 -20.42 -16.58 -15.81
N ASN A 554 -21.09 -15.71 -16.55
CA ASN A 554 -21.27 -15.86 -18.00
C ASN A 554 -19.95 -15.71 -18.76
N GLU A 555 -19.08 -14.78 -18.37
CA GLU A 555 -17.73 -14.65 -18.93
C GLU A 555 -16.95 -15.96 -18.72
N CYS A 556 -16.95 -16.50 -17.49
CA CYS A 556 -16.32 -17.77 -17.14
C CYS A 556 -16.87 -18.94 -17.97
N LEU A 557 -18.20 -19.04 -18.12
CA LEU A 557 -18.85 -20.06 -18.94
C LEU A 557 -18.51 -19.91 -20.42
N THR A 558 -18.35 -18.68 -20.91
CA THR A 558 -17.95 -18.41 -22.30
C THR A 558 -16.53 -18.87 -22.55
N CYS A 559 -15.58 -18.55 -21.64
CA CYS A 559 -14.22 -19.08 -21.72
C CYS A 559 -14.22 -20.62 -21.75
N ARG A 560 -15.02 -21.25 -20.88
CA ARG A 560 -15.08 -22.71 -20.77
C ARG A 560 -15.68 -23.40 -22.00
N ASN A 561 -16.72 -22.81 -22.60
CA ASN A 561 -17.51 -23.47 -23.64
C ASN A 561 -17.23 -22.96 -25.06
N ALA A 562 -16.55 -21.83 -25.21
CA ALA A 562 -16.27 -21.18 -26.49
C ALA A 562 -14.85 -20.60 -26.52
N VAL A 563 -14.70 -19.28 -26.49
CA VAL A 563 -13.41 -18.58 -26.49
C VAL A 563 -13.55 -17.28 -25.70
N ALA A 564 -12.50 -16.93 -24.96
CA ALA A 564 -12.36 -15.66 -24.28
C ALA A 564 -10.96 -15.06 -24.49
N VAL A 565 -10.91 -13.74 -24.48
CA VAL A 565 -9.69 -12.95 -24.60
C VAL A 565 -9.43 -12.27 -23.26
N PHE A 566 -8.18 -12.29 -22.82
CA PHE A 566 -7.71 -11.70 -21.57
C PHE A 566 -6.58 -10.74 -21.89
N ASP A 567 -6.68 -9.51 -21.40
CA ASP A 567 -5.57 -8.58 -21.41
C ASP A 567 -4.70 -8.82 -20.16
N MET A 568 -3.48 -9.30 -20.39
CA MET A 568 -2.46 -9.57 -19.38
C MET A 568 -1.29 -8.60 -19.49
N SER A 569 -1.47 -7.49 -20.20
CA SER A 569 -0.44 -6.50 -20.45
C SER A 569 0.13 -5.83 -19.21
N TYR A 570 -0.56 -5.94 -18.06
CA TYR A 570 -0.07 -5.46 -16.77
C TYR A 570 1.03 -6.35 -16.15
N PHE A 571 1.31 -7.53 -16.71
CA PHE A 571 2.37 -8.44 -16.23
C PHE A 571 3.76 -7.80 -16.35
N GLY A 572 4.64 -8.18 -15.41
CA GLY A 572 6.07 -7.93 -15.49
C GLY A 572 6.72 -8.79 -16.59
N LYS A 573 7.51 -8.17 -17.45
CA LYS A 573 8.10 -8.80 -18.65
C LYS A 573 9.59 -8.49 -18.66
N PHE A 574 10.38 -9.36 -18.04
CA PHE A 574 11.80 -9.14 -17.82
C PHE A 574 12.65 -10.07 -18.69
N TYR A 575 13.87 -9.65 -19.00
CA TYR A 575 14.87 -10.47 -19.65
C TYR A 575 16.10 -10.59 -18.75
N LEU A 576 16.49 -11.81 -18.41
CA LEU A 576 17.74 -12.13 -17.75
C LEU A 576 18.73 -12.62 -18.81
N VAL A 577 19.75 -11.82 -19.10
CA VAL A 577 20.67 -12.05 -20.23
C VAL A 577 22.13 -11.89 -19.85
N GLY A 578 23.03 -12.53 -20.61
CA GLY A 578 24.47 -12.35 -20.50
C GLY A 578 25.24 -13.64 -20.20
N PRO A 579 26.57 -13.54 -20.07
CA PRO A 579 27.46 -14.71 -20.02
C PRO A 579 27.21 -15.65 -18.84
N GLU A 580 26.66 -15.14 -17.73
CA GLU A 580 26.34 -15.94 -16.54
C GLU A 580 24.83 -16.07 -16.30
N ALA A 581 23.98 -15.74 -17.28
CA ALA A 581 22.53 -15.81 -17.14
C ALA A 581 22.04 -17.22 -16.78
N ARG A 582 22.64 -18.29 -17.33
CA ARG A 582 22.29 -19.68 -16.98
C ARG A 582 22.63 -20.01 -15.53
N GLN A 583 23.78 -19.56 -15.04
CA GLN A 583 24.16 -19.77 -13.64
C GLN A 583 23.23 -19.01 -12.70
N ALA A 584 22.88 -17.77 -13.06
CA ALA A 584 21.91 -16.96 -12.34
C ALA A 584 20.51 -17.61 -12.34
N ALA A 585 20.03 -18.10 -13.49
CA ALA A 585 18.75 -18.76 -13.62
C ALA A 585 18.70 -20.05 -12.76
N ASN A 586 19.75 -20.87 -12.81
CA ASN A 586 19.88 -22.04 -11.96
C ASN A 586 19.95 -21.67 -10.46
N TRP A 587 20.46 -20.50 -10.11
CA TRP A 587 20.47 -20.05 -8.71
C TRP A 587 19.10 -19.55 -8.23
N LEU A 588 18.39 -18.82 -9.10
CA LEU A 588 17.13 -18.14 -8.80
C LEU A 588 15.91 -19.06 -8.78
N PHE A 589 15.85 -20.01 -9.72
CA PHE A 589 14.64 -20.78 -10.00
C PHE A 589 14.72 -22.19 -9.46
N THR A 590 13.60 -22.71 -8.96
CA THR A 590 13.52 -24.06 -8.37
C THR A 590 13.43 -25.18 -9.41
N ALA A 591 13.00 -24.87 -10.64
CA ALA A 591 12.87 -25.83 -11.72
C ALA A 591 14.07 -25.74 -12.68
N ASP A 592 14.34 -26.83 -13.39
CA ASP A 592 15.29 -26.80 -14.50
C ASP A 592 14.74 -25.98 -15.68
N VAL A 593 15.30 -24.79 -15.84
CA VAL A 593 14.99 -23.86 -16.92
C VAL A 593 16.03 -23.90 -18.04
N SER A 594 17.04 -24.76 -17.97
CA SER A 594 18.12 -24.87 -18.96
C SER A 594 17.73 -25.66 -20.23
N LYS A 595 16.43 -25.64 -20.55
CA LYS A 595 15.86 -26.26 -21.75
C LYS A 595 16.25 -25.50 -23.03
N PRO A 596 16.17 -26.13 -24.21
CA PRO A 596 16.38 -25.42 -25.47
C PRO A 596 15.40 -24.25 -25.65
N PRO A 597 15.80 -23.18 -26.40
CA PRO A 597 14.89 -22.12 -26.80
C PRO A 597 13.60 -22.66 -27.41
N GLY A 598 12.49 -21.98 -27.14
CA GLY A 598 11.15 -22.43 -27.49
C GLY A 598 10.45 -23.27 -26.40
N ALA A 599 11.11 -23.59 -25.29
CA ALA A 599 10.46 -24.15 -24.10
C ALA A 599 9.98 -23.04 -23.15
N THR A 600 8.91 -23.31 -22.40
CA THR A 600 8.48 -22.47 -21.26
C THR A 600 8.38 -23.35 -20.03
N THR A 601 8.87 -22.88 -18.88
CA THR A 601 8.83 -23.60 -17.62
C THR A 601 8.19 -22.73 -16.55
N TYR A 602 7.16 -23.24 -15.88
CA TYR A 602 6.67 -22.65 -14.62
C TYR A 602 7.62 -23.01 -13.49
N THR A 603 7.96 -22.03 -12.64
CA THR A 603 8.90 -22.20 -11.54
C THR A 603 8.62 -21.22 -10.41
N CYS A 604 9.28 -21.41 -9.27
CA CYS A 604 9.24 -20.49 -8.15
C CYS A 604 10.61 -19.85 -7.92
N MET A 605 10.61 -18.67 -7.31
CA MET A 605 11.77 -18.08 -6.65
C MET A 605 11.60 -18.21 -5.13
N LEU A 606 12.67 -18.60 -4.45
CA LEU A 606 12.67 -18.78 -3.00
C LEU A 606 13.60 -17.78 -2.33
N ASN A 607 13.32 -17.45 -1.07
CA ASN A 607 14.30 -16.82 -0.21
C ASN A 607 15.26 -17.83 0.43
N LYS A 608 16.23 -17.32 1.19
CA LYS A 608 17.27 -18.14 1.84
C LYS A 608 16.72 -19.15 2.85
N ARG A 609 15.48 -18.99 3.34
CA ARG A 609 14.79 -19.94 4.23
C ARG A 609 13.91 -20.95 3.48
N GLY A 610 13.84 -20.87 2.15
CA GLY A 610 12.95 -21.73 1.35
C GLY A 610 11.50 -21.24 1.29
N GLY A 611 11.20 -20.04 1.84
CA GLY A 611 9.89 -19.40 1.63
C GLY A 611 9.74 -18.93 0.18
N VAL A 612 8.53 -19.05 -0.37
CA VAL A 612 8.23 -18.66 -1.75
C VAL A 612 8.11 -17.16 -1.84
N GLU A 613 8.99 -16.52 -2.62
CA GLU A 613 8.97 -15.09 -2.89
C GLU A 613 8.09 -14.74 -4.09
N SER A 614 8.04 -15.63 -5.08
CA SER A 614 7.11 -15.54 -6.20
C SER A 614 7.06 -16.83 -7.01
N ASP A 615 6.00 -16.99 -7.77
CA ASP A 615 5.91 -17.90 -8.91
C ASP A 615 5.93 -17.11 -10.23
N LEU A 616 6.47 -17.74 -11.28
CA LEU A 616 6.59 -17.13 -12.60
C LEU A 616 6.79 -18.17 -13.70
N THR A 617 6.79 -17.70 -14.95
CA THR A 617 7.23 -18.52 -16.09
C THR A 617 8.55 -18.01 -16.65
N VAL A 618 9.40 -18.96 -17.02
CA VAL A 618 10.74 -18.72 -17.56
C VAL A 618 10.85 -19.41 -18.91
N SER A 619 11.26 -18.65 -19.92
CA SER A 619 11.37 -19.09 -21.31
C SER A 619 12.78 -18.82 -21.83
N PRO A 620 13.60 -19.83 -22.14
CA PRO A 620 14.89 -19.63 -22.78
C PRO A 620 14.69 -18.99 -24.15
N VAL A 621 15.43 -17.92 -24.44
CA VAL A 621 15.33 -17.17 -25.70
C VAL A 621 16.64 -17.24 -26.48
N GLU A 622 16.54 -17.20 -27.82
CA GLU A 622 17.72 -17.24 -28.68
C GLU A 622 18.52 -15.92 -28.60
N PRO A 623 19.86 -15.98 -28.55
CA PRO A 623 20.70 -14.78 -28.58
C PRO A 623 20.61 -14.06 -29.93
N SER A 624 20.61 -12.74 -29.89
CA SER A 624 20.58 -11.86 -31.06
C SER A 624 21.56 -10.71 -30.91
N THR A 625 22.27 -10.39 -31.99
CA THR A 625 23.16 -9.21 -32.05
C THR A 625 22.41 -7.92 -32.38
N GLN A 626 21.12 -8.01 -32.73
CA GLN A 626 20.27 -6.87 -33.03
C GLN A 626 19.16 -6.75 -31.99
N ASP A 627 18.94 -5.52 -31.51
CA ASP A 627 17.82 -5.22 -30.63
C ASP A 627 16.54 -5.26 -31.48
N SER A 628 15.52 -5.94 -30.96
CA SER A 628 14.23 -6.05 -31.63
C SER A 628 13.14 -5.53 -30.71
N ALA A 629 11.97 -5.28 -31.29
CA ALA A 629 10.83 -4.84 -30.48
C ALA A 629 10.33 -5.93 -29.51
N LEU A 630 10.69 -7.21 -29.73
CA LEU A 630 10.24 -8.37 -28.95
C LEU A 630 11.29 -8.96 -28.02
N ALA A 631 12.56 -8.62 -28.18
CA ALA A 631 13.65 -9.16 -27.38
C ALA A 631 14.89 -8.26 -27.48
N PRO A 632 15.61 -8.05 -26.36
CA PRO A 632 16.85 -7.29 -26.34
C PRO A 632 17.96 -7.96 -27.16
N ALA A 633 18.94 -7.17 -27.60
CA ALA A 633 20.21 -7.72 -28.08
C ALA A 633 21.03 -8.26 -26.90
N PHE A 634 21.57 -9.47 -27.04
CA PHE A 634 22.49 -10.06 -26.05
C PHE A 634 23.33 -11.19 -26.64
N GLU A 635 24.46 -11.46 -25.98
CA GLU A 635 25.30 -12.64 -26.23
C GLU A 635 25.21 -13.61 -25.05
N GLY A 636 25.41 -14.90 -25.33
CA GLY A 636 25.34 -15.96 -24.32
C GLY A 636 23.90 -16.47 -24.11
N ASP A 637 23.60 -16.89 -22.88
CA ASP A 637 22.28 -17.38 -22.52
C ASP A 637 21.32 -16.22 -22.22
N GLY A 638 20.03 -16.43 -22.49
CA GLY A 638 18.98 -15.45 -22.22
C GLY A 638 17.66 -16.11 -21.84
N TYR A 639 16.93 -15.46 -20.94
CA TYR A 639 15.65 -15.94 -20.44
C TYR A 639 14.63 -14.81 -20.42
N TYR A 640 13.45 -15.04 -20.99
CA TYR A 640 12.27 -14.21 -20.82
C TYR A 640 11.49 -14.67 -19.58
N LEU A 641 11.10 -13.70 -18.76
CA LEU A 641 10.44 -13.88 -17.48
C LEU A 641 9.07 -13.18 -17.55
N ALA A 642 7.99 -13.94 -17.42
CA ALA A 642 6.65 -13.36 -17.24
C ALA A 642 6.22 -13.51 -15.78
N VAL A 643 6.04 -12.36 -15.12
CA VAL A 643 5.84 -12.21 -13.69
C VAL A 643 4.48 -11.56 -13.42
N GLY A 644 3.79 -11.99 -12.35
CA GLY A 644 2.52 -11.39 -11.93
C GLY A 644 2.64 -9.87 -11.78
N GLY A 645 1.73 -9.12 -12.41
CA GLY A 645 1.83 -7.66 -12.49
C GLY A 645 1.82 -6.96 -11.13
N ALA A 646 1.03 -7.47 -10.18
CA ALA A 646 0.90 -6.93 -8.83
C ALA A 646 2.12 -7.20 -7.92
N VAL A 647 3.12 -7.96 -8.37
CA VAL A 647 4.36 -8.27 -7.62
C VAL A 647 5.63 -7.99 -8.44
N ALA A 648 5.48 -7.39 -9.62
CA ALA A 648 6.58 -7.17 -10.57
C ALA A 648 7.76 -6.38 -9.97
N GLN A 649 7.48 -5.31 -9.22
CA GLN A 649 8.52 -4.50 -8.56
C GLN A 649 9.29 -5.29 -7.50
N HIS A 650 8.58 -6.05 -6.65
CA HIS A 650 9.21 -6.93 -5.65
C HIS A 650 10.11 -7.98 -6.30
N ASN A 651 9.59 -8.62 -7.35
CA ASN A 651 10.32 -9.63 -8.12
C ASN A 651 11.57 -9.04 -8.79
N TRP A 652 11.45 -7.86 -9.39
CA TRP A 652 12.58 -7.11 -9.96
C TRP A 652 13.67 -6.89 -8.91
N SER A 653 13.29 -6.40 -7.73
CA SER A 653 14.20 -6.18 -6.61
C SER A 653 14.80 -7.48 -6.07
N HIS A 654 14.03 -8.55 -5.94
CA HIS A 654 14.51 -9.86 -5.48
C HIS A 654 15.57 -10.43 -6.42
N ILE A 655 15.27 -10.47 -7.73
CA ILE A 655 16.21 -10.93 -8.75
C ILE A 655 17.46 -10.05 -8.73
N SER A 656 17.29 -8.73 -8.80
CA SER A 656 18.40 -7.77 -8.79
C SER A 656 19.31 -7.97 -7.58
N THR A 657 18.76 -8.10 -6.37
CA THR A 657 19.54 -8.34 -5.15
C THR A 657 20.31 -9.65 -5.21
N ALA A 658 19.71 -10.73 -5.72
CA ALA A 658 20.41 -12.00 -5.88
C ALA A 658 21.56 -11.90 -6.90
N LEU A 659 21.37 -11.22 -8.03
CA LEU A 659 22.42 -10.99 -9.02
C LEU A 659 23.59 -10.20 -8.43
N GLN A 660 23.27 -9.16 -7.66
CA GLN A 660 24.25 -8.30 -6.97
C GLN A 660 25.04 -9.07 -5.91
N ASP A 661 24.34 -9.81 -5.04
CA ASP A 661 24.95 -10.54 -3.93
C ASP A 661 25.86 -11.68 -4.43
N LYS A 662 25.49 -12.33 -5.53
CA LYS A 662 26.29 -13.36 -6.19
C LYS A 662 27.31 -12.82 -7.20
N LYS A 663 27.24 -11.53 -7.51
CA LYS A 663 28.09 -10.85 -8.50
C LYS A 663 28.02 -11.52 -9.88
N PHE A 664 26.84 -12.00 -10.27
CA PHE A 664 26.66 -12.63 -11.58
C PHE A 664 26.82 -11.58 -12.69
N ARG A 665 27.63 -11.91 -13.71
CA ARG A 665 27.81 -11.10 -14.91
C ARG A 665 26.62 -11.31 -15.86
N CYS A 666 25.51 -10.67 -15.52
CA CYS A 666 24.28 -10.70 -16.29
C CYS A 666 23.55 -9.35 -16.14
N GLN A 667 22.59 -9.12 -17.01
CA GLN A 667 21.72 -7.96 -16.99
C GLN A 667 20.27 -8.41 -16.85
N LEU A 668 19.52 -7.67 -16.04
CA LEU A 668 18.08 -7.76 -15.96
C LEU A 668 17.49 -6.55 -16.70
N ILE A 669 16.64 -6.79 -17.68
CA ILE A 669 16.06 -5.75 -18.53
C ILE A 669 14.54 -5.80 -18.41
N ASP A 670 13.90 -4.68 -18.10
CA ASP A 670 12.44 -4.57 -18.04
C ASP A 670 11.88 -4.08 -19.39
N ARG A 671 10.96 -4.86 -19.98
CA ARG A 671 10.20 -4.49 -21.19
C ARG A 671 8.68 -4.47 -20.93
N SER A 672 8.25 -4.40 -19.66
CA SER A 672 6.85 -4.49 -19.25
C SER A 672 5.96 -3.43 -19.92
N GLU A 673 6.47 -2.20 -20.07
CA GLU A 673 5.74 -1.10 -20.72
C GLU A 673 5.89 -1.07 -22.24
N GLU A 674 6.77 -1.89 -22.82
CA GLU A 674 7.02 -1.96 -24.25
C GLU A 674 6.30 -3.12 -24.93
N LEU A 675 5.99 -4.15 -24.15
CA LEU A 675 5.38 -5.39 -24.59
C LEU A 675 3.98 -5.55 -24.04
N GLY A 676 3.09 -5.95 -24.94
CA GLY A 676 1.74 -6.38 -24.63
C GLY A 676 1.61 -7.85 -24.47
N MET A 677 0.59 -8.27 -23.74
CA MET A 677 0.33 -9.67 -23.50
C MET A 677 -1.16 -9.93 -23.53
N ILE A 678 -1.60 -10.73 -24.49
CA ILE A 678 -2.99 -11.13 -24.65
C ILE A 678 -3.07 -12.64 -24.52
N SER A 679 -3.97 -13.14 -23.69
CA SER A 679 -4.28 -14.57 -23.64
C SER A 679 -5.59 -14.85 -24.37
N ILE A 680 -5.61 -15.86 -25.22
CA ILE A 680 -6.81 -16.33 -25.91
C ILE A 680 -7.05 -17.77 -25.45
N GLN A 681 -8.14 -17.99 -24.71
CA GLN A 681 -8.41 -19.24 -24.03
C GLN A 681 -9.79 -19.79 -24.38
N GLY A 682 -9.94 -21.11 -24.26
CA GLY A 682 -11.20 -21.83 -24.50
C GLY A 682 -11.11 -22.84 -25.63
N PRO A 683 -12.06 -23.78 -25.73
CA PRO A 683 -12.03 -24.87 -26.72
C PRO A 683 -11.98 -24.38 -28.17
N CYS A 684 -12.50 -23.18 -28.47
CA CYS A 684 -12.50 -22.59 -29.81
C CYS A 684 -11.27 -21.72 -30.11
N SER A 685 -10.35 -21.53 -29.15
CA SER A 685 -9.21 -20.60 -29.27
C SER A 685 -8.34 -20.86 -30.50
N ARG A 686 -8.00 -22.13 -30.79
CA ARG A 686 -7.18 -22.50 -31.95
C ARG A 686 -7.83 -22.17 -33.27
N ALA A 687 -9.13 -22.43 -33.41
CA ALA A 687 -9.86 -22.14 -34.64
C ALA A 687 -9.82 -20.64 -34.96
N VAL A 688 -10.04 -19.79 -33.94
CA VAL A 688 -9.96 -18.34 -34.06
C VAL A 688 -8.54 -17.86 -34.35
N LEU A 689 -7.55 -18.36 -33.61
CA LEU A 689 -6.15 -17.98 -33.77
C LEU A 689 -5.58 -18.37 -35.14
N GLN A 690 -6.02 -19.50 -35.70
CA GLN A 690 -5.54 -19.99 -37.00
C GLN A 690 -5.92 -19.05 -38.16
N GLU A 691 -6.98 -18.24 -38.01
CA GLU A 691 -7.39 -17.26 -39.03
C GLU A 691 -6.41 -16.07 -39.11
N VAL A 692 -5.66 -15.81 -38.04
CA VAL A 692 -4.77 -14.64 -37.94
C VAL A 692 -3.29 -15.01 -37.84
N LEU A 693 -2.98 -16.26 -37.50
CA LEU A 693 -1.61 -16.77 -37.38
C LEU A 693 -1.14 -17.49 -38.65
N ASP A 694 0.11 -17.24 -39.03
CA ASP A 694 0.79 -17.91 -40.14
C ASP A 694 1.45 -19.25 -39.77
N THR A 695 1.15 -19.76 -38.58
CA THR A 695 1.74 -20.98 -37.99
C THR A 695 0.67 -22.03 -37.74
N ASP A 696 1.05 -23.30 -37.88
CA ASP A 696 0.25 -24.46 -37.50
C ASP A 696 0.11 -24.56 -35.98
N LEU A 697 -1.14 -24.57 -35.49
CA LEU A 697 -1.50 -24.63 -34.07
C LEU A 697 -1.98 -26.02 -33.61
N THR A 698 -1.79 -27.06 -34.42
CA THR A 698 -2.03 -28.46 -34.00
C THR A 698 -1.17 -28.81 -32.79
N ASN A 699 -1.58 -29.80 -31.99
CA ASN A 699 -0.83 -30.21 -30.79
C ASN A 699 0.60 -30.66 -31.13
N GLU A 700 0.78 -31.29 -32.29
CA GLU A 700 2.05 -31.78 -32.80
C GLU A 700 2.96 -30.63 -33.21
N ALA A 701 2.41 -29.61 -33.90
CA ALA A 701 3.18 -28.46 -34.36
C ALA A 701 3.42 -27.43 -33.26
N PHE A 702 2.48 -27.24 -32.33
CA PHE A 702 2.56 -26.28 -31.23
C PHE A 702 2.22 -26.94 -29.89
N PRO A 703 3.15 -27.72 -29.30
CA PRO A 703 2.90 -28.45 -28.06
C PRO A 703 2.69 -27.54 -26.85
N PHE A 704 2.09 -28.10 -25.80
CA PHE A 704 1.96 -27.44 -24.51
C PHE A 704 3.31 -27.01 -23.93
N SER A 705 3.34 -25.83 -23.29
CA SER A 705 4.52 -25.29 -22.59
C SER A 705 5.69 -24.99 -23.53
N THR A 706 5.38 -24.58 -24.76
CA THR A 706 6.35 -24.13 -25.75
C THR A 706 6.07 -22.69 -26.17
N HIS A 707 7.05 -21.99 -26.75
CA HIS A 707 6.87 -20.67 -27.34
C HIS A 707 7.56 -20.59 -28.71
N LYS A 708 7.06 -19.73 -29.59
CA LYS A 708 7.56 -19.51 -30.96
C LYS A 708 7.36 -18.07 -31.38
N LEU A 709 8.28 -17.55 -32.17
CA LEU A 709 8.05 -16.33 -32.94
C LEU A 709 7.16 -16.66 -34.14
N VAL A 710 6.04 -15.95 -34.28
CA VAL A 710 5.03 -16.17 -35.32
C VAL A 710 4.52 -14.82 -35.82
N LYS A 711 3.90 -14.76 -37.00
CA LYS A 711 3.20 -13.54 -37.43
C LYS A 711 1.71 -13.66 -37.16
N ALA A 712 1.18 -12.68 -36.45
CA ALA A 712 -0.23 -12.49 -36.21
C ALA A 712 -0.71 -11.26 -36.99
N ALA A 713 -1.59 -11.46 -37.98
CA ALA A 713 -2.12 -10.40 -38.84
C ALA A 713 -1.04 -9.47 -39.44
N GLY A 714 0.13 -10.03 -39.77
CA GLY A 714 1.29 -9.30 -40.31
C GLY A 714 2.23 -8.69 -39.26
N CYS A 715 1.89 -8.73 -37.98
CA CYS A 715 2.74 -8.30 -36.87
C CYS A 715 3.53 -9.48 -36.29
N MET A 716 4.82 -9.28 -36.01
CA MET A 716 5.61 -10.30 -35.32
C MET A 716 5.22 -10.36 -33.84
N VAL A 717 4.99 -11.56 -33.32
CA VAL A 717 4.63 -11.81 -31.92
C VAL A 717 5.34 -13.06 -31.40
N THR A 718 5.53 -13.14 -30.09
CA THR A 718 5.89 -14.39 -29.41
C THR A 718 4.61 -15.09 -28.98
N GLY A 719 4.24 -16.17 -29.66
CA GLY A 719 3.17 -17.06 -29.23
C GLY A 719 3.69 -18.09 -28.23
N THR A 720 2.96 -18.34 -27.15
CA THR A 720 3.23 -19.38 -26.16
C THR A 720 2.04 -20.33 -26.08
N GLY A 721 2.31 -21.61 -26.27
CA GLY A 721 1.33 -22.69 -26.40
C GLY A 721 0.91 -23.21 -25.04
N MET A 722 -0.39 -23.17 -24.80
CA MET A 722 -1.04 -23.74 -23.63
C MET A 722 -2.06 -24.81 -24.08
N LEU A 723 -2.47 -25.69 -23.17
CA LEU A 723 -3.13 -26.96 -23.52
C LEU A 723 -4.45 -26.75 -24.28
N THR A 724 -5.14 -25.64 -23.98
CA THR A 724 -6.39 -25.17 -24.62
C THR A 724 -6.39 -23.64 -24.79
N SER A 725 -5.20 -23.03 -24.93
CA SER A 725 -5.04 -21.58 -25.03
C SER A 725 -3.73 -21.20 -25.74
N ALA A 726 -3.63 -19.95 -26.19
CA ALA A 726 -2.35 -19.35 -26.54
C ALA A 726 -2.18 -18.02 -25.80
N LEU A 727 -0.97 -17.75 -25.34
CA LEU A 727 -0.56 -16.45 -24.83
C LEU A 727 0.28 -15.77 -25.91
N MET A 728 -0.08 -14.56 -26.30
CA MET A 728 0.62 -13.81 -27.34
C MET A 728 1.26 -12.58 -26.71
N THR A 729 2.58 -12.44 -26.87
CA THR A 729 3.32 -11.25 -26.46
C THR A 729 3.73 -10.45 -27.71
N ALA A 730 3.41 -9.16 -27.76
CA ALA A 730 3.57 -8.33 -28.96
C ALA A 730 4.21 -6.96 -28.64
N PRO A 731 4.97 -6.35 -29.55
CA PRO A 731 5.55 -5.03 -29.35
C PRO A 731 4.54 -3.92 -29.58
N TRP A 732 4.40 -2.99 -28.64
CA TRP A 732 3.39 -1.94 -28.72
C TRP A 732 3.57 -0.93 -29.85
N LYS A 733 4.82 -0.59 -30.20
CA LYS A 733 5.11 0.42 -31.25
C LYS A 733 4.88 -0.07 -32.68
N GLN A 734 4.52 -1.33 -32.90
CA GLN A 734 4.28 -1.89 -34.24
C GLN A 734 2.95 -2.65 -34.39
N ALA A 735 2.22 -2.91 -33.29
CA ALA A 735 1.08 -3.84 -33.32
C ALA A 735 -0.30 -3.22 -33.59
N TRP A 736 -0.50 -1.90 -33.52
CA TRP A 736 -1.77 -1.29 -33.92
C TRP A 736 -1.58 0.11 -34.52
N PRO A 737 -1.98 0.36 -35.78
CA PRO A 737 -1.88 1.69 -36.35
C PRO A 737 -2.81 2.65 -35.59
N SER A 738 -2.24 3.77 -35.15
CA SER A 738 -2.97 4.93 -34.65
C SER A 738 -4.13 5.32 -35.58
N ARG A 739 -5.17 5.94 -34.99
CA ARG A 739 -6.48 6.35 -35.53
C ARG A 739 -6.53 6.96 -36.95
N ALA A 740 -5.39 7.30 -37.56
CA ALA A 740 -5.31 7.84 -38.91
C ALA A 740 -5.53 6.80 -40.04
N ASN A 741 -5.28 5.51 -39.80
CA ASN A 741 -5.36 4.48 -40.87
C ASN A 741 -6.62 3.59 -40.83
N LEU A 742 -7.49 3.72 -39.82
CA LEU A 742 -8.74 2.95 -39.74
C LEU A 742 -9.92 3.59 -40.51
N ASN A 743 -9.77 4.83 -41.00
CA ASN A 743 -10.80 5.49 -41.80
C ASN A 743 -10.69 5.22 -43.32
N GLN A 744 -9.77 4.37 -43.78
CA GLN A 744 -9.60 4.07 -45.22
C GLN A 744 -9.61 2.59 -45.61
N THR A 745 -9.74 1.66 -44.67
CA THR A 745 -9.92 0.24 -44.96
C THR A 745 -11.27 -0.25 -44.47
N SER A 746 -12.32 0.11 -45.22
CA SER A 746 -13.47 -0.77 -45.34
C SER A 746 -12.97 -2.10 -45.90
N LEU A 747 -13.04 -3.18 -45.12
CA LEU A 747 -12.88 -4.54 -45.61
C LEU A 747 -14.00 -4.82 -46.62
N SER A 748 -13.72 -4.57 -47.90
CA SER A 748 -14.50 -5.07 -49.03
C SER A 748 -13.62 -6.03 -49.82
N LEU A 749 -13.92 -7.33 -49.75
CA LEU A 749 -13.48 -8.31 -50.72
C LEU A 749 -14.58 -8.44 -51.79
N ASP A 750 -14.23 -8.13 -53.03
CA ASP A 750 -14.99 -8.36 -54.27
C ASP A 750 -16.43 -7.83 -54.37
N GLY A 751 -16.65 -6.57 -53.99
CA GLY A 751 -17.76 -5.76 -54.53
C GLY A 751 -19.18 -6.31 -54.30
N LYS A 752 -19.39 -7.20 -53.33
CA LYS A 752 -20.72 -7.62 -52.87
C LYS A 752 -20.84 -7.41 -51.36
N PRO A 753 -21.96 -6.82 -50.90
CA PRO A 753 -22.21 -6.68 -49.46
C PRO A 753 -22.28 -8.07 -48.81
N TRP A 754 -21.51 -8.25 -47.74
CA TRP A 754 -21.52 -9.44 -46.90
C TRP A 754 -22.95 -9.72 -46.44
N ARG A 755 -23.55 -10.79 -46.97
CA ARG A 755 -24.75 -11.42 -46.42
C ARG A 755 -24.27 -12.65 -45.65
N PRO A 756 -24.51 -12.75 -44.34
CA PRO A 756 -24.26 -13.99 -43.62
C PRO A 756 -25.11 -15.09 -44.25
N ARG A 757 -24.45 -16.16 -44.71
CA ARG A 757 -25.15 -17.42 -44.94
C ARG A 757 -25.68 -17.91 -43.59
N GLU A 758 -26.90 -18.41 -43.65
CA GLU A 758 -27.80 -18.74 -42.56
C GLU A 758 -27.13 -19.49 -41.39
N GLN A 759 -27.56 -19.11 -40.18
CA GLN A 759 -27.38 -19.81 -38.88
C GLN A 759 -25.98 -19.83 -38.27
N LEU A 760 -25.58 -18.72 -37.64
CA LEU A 760 -24.87 -18.70 -36.36
C LEU A 760 -25.29 -17.40 -35.66
N GLU A 761 -26.08 -17.51 -34.59
CA GLU A 761 -26.53 -16.37 -33.80
C GLU A 761 -25.31 -15.66 -33.18
N TYR A 762 -25.21 -14.36 -33.44
CA TYR A 762 -24.21 -13.48 -32.84
C TYR A 762 -24.49 -13.34 -31.34
N SER A 763 -23.84 -14.18 -30.52
CA SER A 763 -23.85 -14.06 -29.04
C SER A 763 -22.58 -14.57 -28.35
N ALA A 764 -21.52 -14.95 -29.07
CA ALA A 764 -20.42 -15.75 -28.49
C ALA A 764 -19.02 -15.14 -28.59
N PHE A 765 -18.86 -13.86 -28.23
CA PHE A 765 -17.55 -13.31 -27.86
C PHE A 765 -17.67 -12.70 -26.46
N SER A 766 -16.89 -13.21 -25.52
CA SER A 766 -16.75 -12.59 -24.19
C SER A 766 -15.28 -12.46 -23.86
N LEU A 767 -14.84 -11.25 -23.52
CA LEU A 767 -13.59 -11.04 -22.80
C LEU A 767 -13.83 -11.52 -21.34
N CYS A 768 -12.82 -12.10 -20.69
CA CYS A 768 -12.97 -12.72 -19.37
C CYS A 768 -11.72 -12.47 -18.51
N LEU A 769 -11.81 -12.71 -17.19
CA LEU A 769 -10.71 -12.59 -16.22
C LEU A 769 -10.25 -13.94 -15.65
N LEU A 770 -8.95 -14.09 -15.39
CA LEU A 770 -8.33 -15.30 -14.80
C LEU A 770 -8.38 -15.30 -13.26
N GLU A 771 -8.47 -14.15 -12.61
CA GLU A 771 -8.38 -14.07 -11.13
C GLU A 771 -9.71 -14.28 -10.40
N SER A 772 -10.85 -14.12 -11.06
CA SER A 772 -12.19 -14.32 -10.46
C SER A 772 -12.80 -15.69 -10.77
N CYS A 773 -12.05 -16.59 -11.40
CA CYS A 773 -12.54 -17.91 -11.82
C CYS A 773 -12.08 -18.99 -10.83
N PRO A 774 -12.89 -19.38 -9.83
CA PRO A 774 -12.56 -20.50 -8.92
C PRO A 774 -12.49 -21.86 -9.64
N CYS A 775 -12.91 -21.92 -10.91
CA CYS A 775 -13.03 -23.15 -11.69
C CYS A 775 -11.69 -23.62 -12.30
N LEU A 776 -10.69 -22.73 -12.41
CA LEU A 776 -9.35 -23.02 -12.92
C LEU A 776 -8.36 -22.41 -11.93
N ALA A 777 -8.16 -23.09 -10.80
CA ALA A 777 -7.26 -22.67 -9.74
C ALA A 777 -5.80 -22.56 -10.22
N TRP A 778 -5.45 -21.43 -10.83
CA TRP A 778 -4.10 -20.87 -10.79
C TRP A 778 -4.03 -20.01 -9.54
N ARG A 779 -3.17 -20.41 -8.60
CA ARG A 779 -3.09 -19.83 -7.27
C ARG A 779 -2.26 -18.54 -7.35
N PRO A 780 -2.80 -17.35 -7.04
CA PRO A 780 -2.02 -16.13 -7.06
C PRO A 780 -0.90 -16.17 -6.03
N SER A 781 0.30 -15.69 -6.39
CA SER A 781 1.31 -15.30 -5.41
C SER A 781 0.76 -14.18 -4.52
N GLY A 782 0.96 -14.30 -3.21
CA GLY A 782 0.48 -13.34 -2.20
C GLY A 782 -0.57 -13.92 -1.25
N GLU A 783 -1.68 -14.48 -1.74
CA GLU A 783 -2.76 -14.95 -0.83
C GLU A 783 -2.58 -16.39 -0.34
N MET A 784 -1.93 -17.28 -1.10
CA MET A 784 -1.75 -18.69 -0.72
C MET A 784 -0.30 -19.19 -0.71
N ALA A 785 0.63 -18.51 -1.38
CA ALA A 785 2.02 -18.96 -1.48
C ALA A 785 2.81 -18.77 -0.17
N ALA A 786 2.39 -17.84 0.69
CA ALA A 786 3.11 -17.47 1.92
C ALA A 786 3.02 -18.52 3.04
N LEU A 787 2.02 -19.40 3.03
CA LEU A 787 1.73 -20.28 4.18
C LEU A 787 2.18 -21.73 4.03
N TRP A 788 2.66 -22.19 2.88
CA TRP A 788 2.75 -23.65 2.66
C TRP A 788 3.87 -24.07 1.70
N GLY A 789 5.12 -24.05 2.18
CA GLY A 789 6.29 -24.58 1.47
C GLY A 789 6.26 -26.09 1.19
N MET A 790 5.30 -26.86 1.75
CA MET A 790 5.15 -28.31 1.47
C MET A 790 3.70 -28.81 1.32
N SER A 791 2.67 -28.13 1.84
CA SER A 791 1.30 -28.67 1.77
C SER A 791 0.52 -28.29 0.50
N ALA A 792 1.06 -27.39 -0.34
CA ALA A 792 0.35 -26.86 -1.50
C ALA A 792 0.05 -27.91 -2.58
N GLY A 793 0.52 -29.15 -2.45
CA GLY A 793 0.33 -30.21 -3.44
C GLY A 793 1.06 -29.92 -4.76
N GLN A 794 1.99 -28.96 -4.78
CA GLN A 794 2.89 -28.74 -5.92
C GLN A 794 4.05 -29.73 -5.88
N THR A 795 3.73 -31.01 -6.09
CA THR A 795 4.71 -32.08 -6.31
C THR A 795 4.96 -32.26 -7.82
N LEU A 796 5.10 -31.17 -8.57
CA LEU A 796 5.43 -31.23 -10.00
C LEU A 796 6.76 -30.50 -10.23
N GLY A 797 7.85 -31.25 -10.03
CA GLY A 797 9.20 -30.91 -10.51
C GLY A 797 10.14 -30.18 -9.54
N MET A 798 9.88 -30.20 -8.22
CA MET A 798 10.48 -29.25 -7.27
C MET A 798 11.99 -29.34 -6.99
N LEU A 799 12.75 -30.33 -7.49
CA LEU A 799 14.17 -30.43 -7.18
C LEU A 799 14.97 -30.98 -8.36
N SER A 800 15.80 -30.14 -8.98
CA SER A 800 17.01 -30.62 -9.65
C SER A 800 18.00 -31.07 -8.58
N THR A 801 18.44 -32.33 -8.61
CA THR A 801 19.41 -32.89 -7.65
C THR A 801 20.85 -32.50 -7.95
N GLU A 802 21.11 -31.78 -9.04
CA GLU A 802 22.48 -31.54 -9.55
C GLU A 802 23.06 -30.17 -9.18
N VAL A 803 22.24 -29.18 -8.78
CA VAL A 803 22.70 -27.82 -8.42
C VAL A 803 21.96 -27.32 -7.17
N LEU A 804 22.69 -26.76 -6.20
CA LEU A 804 22.09 -26.17 -4.99
C LEU A 804 21.44 -24.81 -5.33
N HIS A 805 20.11 -24.76 -5.37
CA HIS A 805 19.32 -23.52 -5.53
C HIS A 805 19.25 -22.73 -4.22
N MET A 806 18.79 -21.47 -4.27
CA MET A 806 18.50 -20.70 -3.07
C MET A 806 17.43 -21.42 -2.21
N GLY A 807 17.73 -21.65 -0.92
CA GLY A 807 16.79 -22.28 0.02
C GLY A 807 16.75 -23.82 0.01
N THR A 808 17.36 -24.50 -0.97
CA THR A 808 17.30 -25.97 -1.11
C THR A 808 17.83 -26.74 0.11
N SER A 809 18.88 -26.23 0.76
CA SER A 809 19.47 -26.87 1.94
C SER A 809 18.55 -26.85 3.17
N VAL A 810 17.59 -25.94 3.23
CA VAL A 810 16.58 -25.87 4.29
C VAL A 810 15.45 -26.85 4.00
N ILE A 811 14.95 -26.86 2.77
CA ILE A 811 13.89 -27.81 2.34
C ILE A 811 14.37 -29.25 2.52
N LEU A 812 15.61 -29.56 2.12
CA LEU A 812 16.19 -30.90 2.30
C LEU A 812 16.36 -31.30 3.78
N LYS A 813 16.52 -30.32 4.69
CA LYS A 813 16.57 -30.57 6.14
C LYS A 813 15.20 -30.80 6.76
N GLU A 814 14.13 -30.21 6.23
CA GLU A 814 12.76 -30.48 6.69
C GLU A 814 12.22 -31.80 6.12
N CYS A 815 12.74 -32.25 4.98
CA CYS A 815 12.41 -33.54 4.38
C CYS A 815 13.11 -34.75 5.05
N GLN A 816 14.19 -34.52 5.81
CA GLN A 816 14.90 -35.53 6.61
C GLN A 816 14.33 -35.59 8.03
#